data_AF-A0A2T8HIP1-F1
#
_entry.id   AF-A0A2T8HIP1-F1
#
_cell.length_a   1.000
_cell.length_b   1.000
_cell.length_c   1.000
_cell.angle_alpha   90.00
_cell.angle_beta   90.00
_cell.angle_gamma   90.00
#
_symmetry.space_group_name_H-M   'P 1'
#
loop_
_entity.id
_entity.type
_entity.pdbx_description
1 polymer ?
#
loop_
_entity_poly.entity_id
_entity_poly.type
_entity_poly.pdbx_seq_one_letter_code
_entity_poly.pdbx_strand_id
1 'polypeptide(L)'
;MYLNCRSYHSLRYGTLSIEKLVEQAAAAGATSLALTDINTVTGIYEFAQKCHQKHIKPVVGMEMRENNELYYILLAKNSHGVGAICQLRTTHNLEETGLPAKCPALPDTAIIYTMSQAPAVLGEHEYIGVQPHEINLLIRPQWQRYFAKMVILAPITISDEESYQLHRILRAIDRNVLLSKVSKEDCCRPDEYFLPVQDLRAIFQAYPQIVANTQQLLESCSFDFEFTTPKNKKHFTDSRESDRLLLTELTEKGLLRRYGADHTLARQRAERELKVIDELNFSGYFLITWDIVQYSNSQGFMHIGRGSGANSIIAYCLGITDICPLELDLYFERFLNLNRKVPPDFDIDWGWQERDIILRYIFDRYGKDHVAFCGTNIAFKYRSIFRELGKVFGLPKEELDALATQSMDQHDTNSVVRKIHHYANMLEQYPNQRSMHACGILISEAPITQYSALELPPKGFPIVQFDMHVAEGIGLEKFDILSQRGIGSINDAVKIIAQNRGITIDIRNTQISKEEAQCNDHLARGQTIGCFYIESPAMRGLLRRLKCADYRTLVAASSIIRPGVAQSGMMKEYIFRHNYPDQFEYMHEVFREHLGETYGIMVYQEDVIKIAMHFGGLSAADGDVLRRAMSGKGRSLEALQRVRSNFFDSCAQKGHDPQLSQEVYRQVESFAGYSFCKAHSASYAVESYQSLYLKVYYPMEFMVAVINNQGGFYRTEVYIHEARMSGATIQNPCVNHSDIITTLYGTDVYLGFMHLQGLESKLADQIVAQRLKHGAYISLEDLLRRVPMGIESIQTLIFIGALRFTGKSKSELLVHARLLLVSFKPQTQQPVLLHEPAREYTLPKLERSAFEDAFDEIELLGFPTSCSPFDLLQTRYRGTIMVNELTQHHKKQVKMLAYLISRKHVPTKRGTMYFGTWVDVQGNYFDTAHFPDCLAEYPFKGGGCYLLLGTVEVDYHFPTITIHKMAKMAFIPDPRYAYDQKRQYDTQRRIQEDVSMTNRKPYPQAHEVNFPRQKMC
;
A
#
# COMPACT_ATOMS: atom_id res chain seq x y z
N MET A 1 41.61 -6.99 -6.66
CA MET A 1 41.49 -8.46 -6.58
C MET A 1 40.87 -8.77 -5.23
N TYR A 2 39.54 -8.77 -5.17
CA TYR A 2 38.77 -9.02 -3.94
C TYR A 2 37.68 -10.03 -4.29
N LEU A 3 37.68 -11.16 -3.58
CA LEU A 3 36.78 -12.29 -3.83
C LEU A 3 35.55 -12.29 -2.93
N ASN A 4 35.58 -11.53 -1.84
CA ASN A 4 34.50 -11.44 -0.88
C ASN A 4 34.25 -9.98 -0.50
N CYS A 5 33.15 -9.42 -0.98
CA CYS A 5 32.74 -8.07 -0.64
C CYS A 5 31.23 -8.03 -0.38
N ARG A 6 30.84 -7.31 0.66
CA ARG A 6 29.46 -7.19 1.13
C ARG A 6 29.02 -5.74 1.03
N SER A 7 27.87 -5.55 0.43
CA SER A 7 27.15 -4.29 0.43
C SER A 7 26.14 -4.24 1.56
N TYR A 8 25.48 -3.10 1.72
CA TYR A 8 24.33 -2.90 2.59
C TYR A 8 23.11 -3.80 2.28
N HIS A 9 23.13 -4.54 1.16
CA HIS A 9 22.12 -5.54 0.84
C HIS A 9 22.35 -6.86 1.59
N SER A 10 23.55 -7.05 2.17
CA SER A 10 23.72 -7.91 3.34
C SER A 10 23.02 -7.26 4.53
N LEU A 11 21.68 -7.37 4.56
CA LEU A 11 20.80 -6.60 5.45
C LEU A 11 21.25 -6.69 6.91
N ARG A 12 21.33 -5.53 7.56
CA ARG A 12 21.79 -5.39 8.96
C ARG A 12 23.17 -6.00 9.23
N TYR A 13 24.03 -6.05 8.22
CA TYR A 13 25.41 -6.52 8.32
C TYR A 13 26.37 -5.63 7.53
N GLY A 14 26.27 -5.60 6.19
CA GLY A 14 27.17 -4.77 5.37
C GLY A 14 26.90 -3.29 5.59
N THR A 15 27.94 -2.45 5.46
CA THR A 15 27.82 -1.00 5.73
C THR A 15 27.89 -0.12 4.48
N LEU A 16 28.41 -0.67 3.38
CA LEU A 16 28.74 0.04 2.15
C LEU A 16 27.58 0.01 1.15
N SER A 17 27.20 1.17 0.58
CA SER A 17 26.38 1.17 -0.62
C SER A 17 27.14 0.55 -1.80
N ILE A 18 26.43 0.07 -2.82
CA ILE A 18 27.05 -0.48 -4.04
C ILE A 18 27.97 0.55 -4.70
N GLU A 19 27.54 1.81 -4.80
CA GLU A 19 28.35 2.90 -5.32
C GLU A 19 29.65 3.11 -4.52
N LYS A 20 29.56 3.25 -3.20
CA LYS A 20 30.73 3.45 -2.34
C LYS A 20 31.68 2.25 -2.39
N LEU A 21 31.15 1.04 -2.46
CA LEU A 21 31.92 -0.21 -2.61
C LEU A 21 32.76 -0.20 -3.89
N VAL A 22 32.17 0.16 -5.03
CA VAL A 22 32.86 0.21 -6.33
C VAL A 22 33.87 1.36 -6.38
N GLU A 23 33.54 2.53 -5.81
CA GLU A 23 34.46 3.67 -5.74
C GLU A 23 35.71 3.36 -4.92
N GLN A 24 35.55 2.74 -3.76
CA GLN A 24 36.68 2.35 -2.91
C GLN A 24 37.53 1.27 -3.58
N ALA A 25 36.91 0.30 -4.27
CA ALA A 25 37.66 -0.69 -5.04
C ALA A 25 38.50 -0.05 -6.17
N ALA A 26 37.94 0.94 -6.88
CA ALA A 26 38.67 1.69 -7.89
C ALA A 26 39.85 2.45 -7.28
N ALA A 27 39.63 3.13 -6.15
CA ALA A 27 40.68 3.83 -5.41
C ALA A 27 41.80 2.90 -4.92
N ALA A 28 41.46 1.65 -4.57
CA ALA A 28 42.42 0.62 -4.17
C ALA A 28 43.18 -0.03 -5.35
N GLY A 29 42.88 0.35 -6.60
CA GLY A 29 43.53 -0.16 -7.81
C GLY A 29 42.98 -1.51 -8.28
N ALA A 30 41.72 -1.84 -7.97
CA ALA A 30 41.09 -3.07 -8.45
C ALA A 30 40.76 -3.02 -9.95
N THR A 31 41.10 -4.08 -10.67
CA THR A 31 40.63 -4.31 -12.06
C THR A 31 39.45 -5.29 -12.11
N SER A 32 39.20 -6.01 -11.02
CA SER A 32 38.07 -6.94 -10.86
C SER A 32 37.64 -6.97 -9.40
N LEU A 33 36.32 -7.08 -9.19
CA LEU A 33 35.68 -7.01 -7.89
C LEU A 33 34.53 -8.02 -7.84
N ALA A 34 34.48 -8.82 -6.77
CA ALA A 34 33.39 -9.76 -6.52
C ALA A 34 32.38 -9.17 -5.53
N LEU A 35 31.09 -9.18 -5.87
CA LEU A 35 30.00 -8.93 -4.91
C LEU A 35 29.46 -10.27 -4.41
N THR A 36 29.56 -10.50 -3.11
CA THR A 36 29.14 -11.74 -2.44
C THR A 36 28.32 -11.40 -1.21
N ASP A 37 27.16 -10.77 -1.42
CA ASP A 37 26.26 -10.44 -0.33
C ASP A 37 25.73 -11.71 0.39
N ILE A 38 25.42 -11.56 1.68
CA ILE A 38 25.02 -12.67 2.54
C ILE A 38 23.62 -13.16 2.14
N ASN A 39 23.55 -14.41 1.67
CA ASN A 39 22.33 -15.09 1.27
C ASN A 39 21.47 -14.34 0.23
N THR A 40 22.08 -13.45 -0.57
CA THR A 40 21.33 -12.62 -1.51
C THR A 40 22.13 -12.19 -2.73
N VAL A 41 21.40 -11.92 -3.82
CA VAL A 41 21.89 -11.29 -5.04
C VAL A 41 21.18 -9.95 -5.36
N THR A 42 20.49 -9.34 -4.38
CA THR A 42 19.70 -8.10 -4.59
C THR A 42 20.45 -7.01 -5.38
N GLY A 43 21.73 -6.76 -5.06
CA GLY A 43 22.51 -5.64 -5.61
C GLY A 43 23.28 -5.91 -6.91
N ILE A 44 23.22 -7.12 -7.47
CA ILE A 44 24.15 -7.54 -8.55
C ILE A 44 24.02 -6.71 -9.83
N TYR A 45 22.82 -6.24 -10.14
CA TYR A 45 22.53 -5.50 -11.37
C TYR A 45 23.06 -4.07 -11.32
N GLU A 46 22.79 -3.36 -10.22
CA GLU A 46 23.37 -2.04 -9.96
C GLU A 46 24.90 -2.14 -9.90
N PHE A 47 25.41 -3.16 -9.22
CA PHE A 47 26.83 -3.44 -9.10
C PHE A 47 27.51 -3.60 -10.46
N ALA A 48 26.96 -4.42 -11.35
CA ALA A 48 27.50 -4.61 -12.69
C ALA A 48 27.57 -3.30 -13.48
N GLN A 49 26.50 -2.49 -13.43
CA GLN A 49 26.45 -1.18 -14.10
C GLN A 49 27.52 -0.21 -13.54
N LYS A 50 27.65 -0.12 -12.22
CA LYS A 50 28.64 0.75 -11.56
C LYS A 50 30.07 0.30 -11.81
N CYS A 51 30.34 -1.00 -11.82
CA CYS A 51 31.64 -1.57 -12.19
C CYS A 51 32.03 -1.22 -13.62
N HIS A 52 31.13 -1.37 -14.59
CA HIS A 52 31.39 -0.99 -15.99
C HIS A 52 31.70 0.50 -16.14
N GLN A 53 31.01 1.39 -15.42
CA GLN A 53 31.28 2.83 -15.42
C GLN A 53 32.68 3.19 -14.90
N LYS A 54 33.27 2.34 -14.04
CA LYS A 54 34.62 2.52 -13.48
C LYS A 54 35.67 1.61 -14.11
N HIS A 55 35.35 0.93 -15.22
CA HIS A 55 36.24 -0.03 -15.89
C HIS A 55 36.74 -1.18 -15.00
N ILE A 56 35.91 -1.62 -14.05
CA ILE A 56 36.16 -2.78 -13.20
C ILE A 56 35.36 -3.96 -13.76
N LYS A 57 35.98 -5.14 -13.87
CA LYS A 57 35.26 -6.37 -14.24
C LYS A 57 34.36 -6.83 -13.08
N PRO A 58 33.03 -6.90 -13.24
CA PRO A 58 32.15 -7.40 -12.21
C PRO A 58 32.22 -8.93 -12.12
N VAL A 59 32.38 -9.43 -10.91
CA VAL A 59 32.16 -10.84 -10.56
C VAL A 59 31.02 -10.88 -9.55
N VAL A 60 30.10 -11.82 -9.70
CA VAL A 60 28.94 -11.94 -8.83
C VAL A 60 28.93 -13.31 -8.15
N GLY A 61 28.38 -13.33 -6.95
CA GLY A 61 28.35 -14.51 -6.12
C GLY A 61 27.41 -14.34 -4.95
N MET A 62 27.49 -15.27 -4.01
CA MET A 62 26.70 -15.23 -2.78
C MET A 62 27.53 -15.81 -1.64
N GLU A 63 27.49 -15.15 -0.50
CA GLU A 63 28.02 -15.70 0.73
C GLU A 63 26.93 -16.50 1.45
N MET A 64 27.12 -17.80 1.60
CA MET A 64 26.13 -18.70 2.18
C MET A 64 26.33 -18.81 3.68
N ARG A 65 25.37 -18.27 4.44
CA ARG A 65 25.37 -18.32 5.91
C ARG A 65 24.12 -19.01 6.45
N GLU A 66 24.32 -19.77 7.52
CA GLU A 66 23.26 -20.37 8.31
C GLU A 66 23.48 -19.96 9.78
N ASN A 67 22.45 -19.43 10.46
CA ASN A 67 22.56 -18.96 11.86
C ASN A 67 23.75 -18.02 12.13
N ASN A 68 24.06 -17.13 11.18
CA ASN A 68 25.19 -16.19 11.18
C ASN A 68 26.59 -16.85 11.03
N GLU A 69 26.66 -18.17 10.87
CA GLU A 69 27.88 -18.90 10.56
C GLU A 69 28.09 -18.95 9.04
N LEU A 70 29.30 -18.62 8.60
CA LEU A 70 29.72 -18.74 7.19
C LEU A 70 30.10 -20.19 6.88
N TYR A 71 29.40 -20.81 5.92
CA TYR A 71 29.74 -22.14 5.42
C TYR A 71 30.68 -22.06 4.21
N TYR A 72 30.27 -21.33 3.18
CA TYR A 72 31.05 -21.15 1.95
C TYR A 72 30.62 -19.92 1.16
N ILE A 73 31.49 -19.50 0.25
CA ILE A 73 31.26 -18.39 -0.68
C ILE A 73 31.23 -18.98 -2.08
N LEU A 74 30.21 -18.61 -2.85
CA LEU A 74 30.03 -19.06 -4.23
C LEU A 74 30.31 -17.90 -5.17
N LEU A 75 31.08 -18.16 -6.22
CA LEU A 75 31.29 -17.22 -7.33
C LEU A 75 30.75 -17.85 -8.62
N ALA A 76 29.95 -17.09 -9.37
CA ALA A 76 29.43 -17.52 -10.65
C ALA A 76 30.48 -17.31 -11.75
N LYS A 77 30.70 -18.33 -12.58
CA LYS A 77 31.57 -18.21 -13.77
C LYS A 77 30.89 -17.45 -14.91
N ASN A 78 29.56 -17.54 -14.98
CA ASN A 78 28.69 -16.93 -16.00
C ASN A 78 27.25 -16.82 -15.46
N SER A 79 26.31 -16.33 -16.28
CA SER A 79 24.90 -16.18 -15.89
C SER A 79 24.20 -17.50 -15.54
N HIS A 80 24.62 -18.64 -16.10
CA HIS A 80 24.10 -19.95 -15.71
C HIS A 80 24.55 -20.33 -14.30
N GLY A 81 25.80 -20.03 -13.94
CA GLY A 81 26.31 -20.15 -12.57
C GLY A 81 25.53 -19.30 -11.55
N VAL A 82 25.10 -18.09 -11.93
CA VAL A 82 24.22 -17.26 -11.07
C VAL A 82 22.90 -17.98 -10.81
N GLY A 83 22.31 -18.56 -11.86
CA GLY A 83 21.10 -19.37 -11.77
C GLY A 83 21.25 -20.56 -10.83
N ALA A 84 22.36 -21.29 -10.92
CA ALA A 84 22.65 -22.43 -10.05
C ALA A 84 22.79 -22.03 -8.58
N ILE A 85 23.48 -20.91 -8.29
CA ILE A 85 23.60 -20.35 -6.93
C ILE A 85 22.22 -19.97 -6.37
N CYS A 86 21.42 -19.26 -7.17
CA CYS A 86 20.09 -18.84 -6.78
C CYS A 86 19.16 -20.04 -6.57
N GLN A 87 19.23 -21.07 -7.43
CA GLN A 87 18.45 -22.29 -7.30
C GLN A 87 18.76 -23.00 -5.98
N LEU A 88 20.04 -23.14 -5.61
CA LEU A 88 20.43 -23.74 -4.33
C LEU A 88 19.79 -22.97 -3.16
N ARG A 89 19.92 -21.64 -3.14
CA ARG A 89 19.33 -20.83 -2.06
C ARG A 89 17.81 -20.91 -2.03
N THR A 90 17.17 -20.88 -3.21
CA THR A 90 15.72 -20.99 -3.37
C THR A 90 15.20 -22.31 -2.80
N THR A 91 15.80 -23.44 -3.15
CA THR A 91 15.35 -24.76 -2.65
C THR A 91 15.31 -24.78 -1.12
N HIS A 92 16.38 -24.34 -0.46
CA HIS A 92 16.44 -24.29 1.00
C HIS A 92 15.45 -23.29 1.62
N ASN A 93 15.26 -22.13 0.98
CA ASN A 93 14.28 -21.13 1.43
C ASN A 93 12.84 -21.63 1.32
N LEU A 94 12.49 -22.35 0.24
CA LEU A 94 11.11 -22.82 0.00
C LEU A 94 10.76 -24.09 0.77
N GLU A 95 11.74 -24.97 0.98
CA GLU A 95 11.57 -26.22 1.74
C GLU A 95 11.75 -26.02 3.26
N GLU A 96 12.16 -24.82 3.69
CA GLU A 96 12.51 -24.50 5.07
C GLU A 96 13.58 -25.46 5.65
N THR A 97 14.52 -25.90 4.80
CA THR A 97 15.64 -26.77 5.19
C THR A 97 16.90 -25.95 5.40
N GLY A 98 17.71 -26.32 6.40
CA GLY A 98 18.99 -25.67 6.64
C GLY A 98 19.99 -25.90 5.50
N LEU A 99 20.87 -24.92 5.25
CA LEU A 99 21.95 -25.08 4.28
C LEU A 99 22.90 -26.22 4.69
N PRO A 100 23.41 -27.03 3.74
CA PRO A 100 24.42 -28.03 4.04
C PRO A 100 25.76 -27.36 4.36
N ALA A 101 26.54 -27.88 5.31
CA ALA A 101 27.86 -27.32 5.63
C ALA A 101 28.88 -27.46 4.48
N LYS A 102 28.80 -28.57 3.73
CA LYS A 102 29.55 -28.76 2.48
C LYS A 102 28.65 -28.42 1.30
N CYS A 103 29.13 -27.56 0.40
CA CYS A 103 28.38 -27.19 -0.78
C CYS A 103 28.21 -28.41 -1.72
N PRO A 104 27.01 -28.66 -2.25
CA PRO A 104 26.84 -29.62 -3.34
C PRO A 104 27.59 -29.14 -4.60
N ALA A 105 27.89 -30.07 -5.51
CA ALA A 105 28.50 -29.71 -6.78
C ALA A 105 27.52 -28.87 -7.61
N LEU A 106 27.93 -27.65 -7.96
CA LEU A 106 27.12 -26.70 -8.72
C LEU A 106 27.78 -26.42 -10.09
N PRO A 107 27.04 -26.48 -11.20
CA PRO A 107 27.59 -26.18 -12.52
C PRO A 107 27.99 -24.71 -12.63
N ASP A 108 29.07 -24.42 -13.38
CA ASP A 108 29.54 -23.06 -13.66
C ASP A 108 29.76 -22.17 -12.44
N THR A 109 30.16 -22.77 -11.31
CA THR A 109 30.47 -22.03 -10.09
C THR A 109 31.85 -22.40 -9.57
N ALA A 110 32.41 -21.52 -8.75
CA ALA A 110 33.55 -21.81 -7.89
C ALA A 110 33.12 -21.67 -6.42
N ILE A 111 33.58 -22.59 -5.59
CA ILE A 111 33.22 -22.68 -4.17
C ILE A 111 34.46 -22.36 -3.36
N ILE A 112 34.36 -21.41 -2.43
CA ILE A 112 35.45 -21.00 -1.54
C ILE A 112 35.03 -21.26 -0.10
N TYR A 113 35.78 -22.13 0.59
CA TYR A 113 35.64 -22.37 2.02
C TYR A 113 36.65 -21.52 2.79
N THR A 114 36.31 -21.09 4.01
CA THR A 114 37.31 -20.55 4.93
C THR A 114 38.24 -21.66 5.41
N MET A 115 39.42 -21.31 5.94
CA MET A 115 40.34 -22.33 6.49
C MET A 115 39.70 -23.15 7.62
N SER A 116 38.74 -22.61 8.37
CA SER A 116 38.04 -23.34 9.43
C SER A 116 36.97 -24.30 8.92
N GLN A 117 36.34 -24.01 7.78
CA GLN A 117 35.23 -24.79 7.20
C GLN A 117 35.66 -25.70 6.04
N ALA A 118 36.94 -25.66 5.66
CA ALA A 118 37.44 -26.40 4.51
C ALA A 118 37.31 -27.93 4.70
N PRO A 119 36.69 -28.65 3.75
CA PRO A 119 36.61 -30.11 3.81
C PRO A 119 37.98 -30.76 3.58
N ALA A 120 38.13 -32.01 4.04
CA ALA A 120 39.38 -32.76 3.91
C ALA A 120 39.73 -33.15 2.45
N VAL A 121 38.75 -33.15 1.56
CA VAL A 121 38.93 -33.41 0.13
C VAL A 121 38.14 -32.37 -0.64
N LEU A 122 38.87 -31.59 -1.45
CA LEU A 122 38.33 -30.54 -2.32
C LEU A 122 38.05 -31.12 -3.72
N GLY A 123 36.90 -30.74 -4.28
CA GLY A 123 36.56 -30.97 -5.67
C GLY A 123 37.37 -30.10 -6.65
N GLU A 124 37.09 -30.26 -7.94
CA GLU A 124 37.83 -29.55 -9.00
C GLU A 124 37.69 -28.02 -8.91
N HIS A 125 36.50 -27.52 -8.57
CA HIS A 125 36.19 -26.09 -8.47
C HIS A 125 36.02 -25.60 -7.01
N GLU A 126 36.54 -26.37 -6.05
CA GLU A 126 36.56 -26.00 -4.63
C GLU A 126 37.93 -25.44 -4.24
N TYR A 127 37.92 -24.33 -3.48
CA TYR A 127 39.09 -23.58 -3.06
C TYR A 127 39.05 -23.27 -1.56
N ILE A 128 40.21 -22.97 -0.99
CA ILE A 128 40.34 -22.48 0.40
C ILE A 128 40.73 -21.00 0.35
N GLY A 129 39.89 -20.15 0.93
CA GLY A 129 40.16 -18.74 1.10
C GLY A 129 41.07 -18.48 2.31
N VAL A 130 42.20 -17.83 2.07
CA VAL A 130 43.18 -17.44 3.11
C VAL A 130 43.07 -15.94 3.36
N GLN A 131 42.88 -15.55 4.62
CA GLN A 131 42.87 -14.15 5.02
C GLN A 131 44.29 -13.62 5.27
N PRO A 132 44.53 -12.30 5.13
CA PRO A 132 45.87 -11.72 5.33
C PRO A 132 46.53 -12.08 6.67
N HIS A 133 45.76 -12.13 7.77
CA HIS A 133 46.27 -12.47 9.10
C HIS A 133 46.55 -13.98 9.29
N GLU A 134 45.96 -14.84 8.45
CA GLU A 134 46.12 -16.30 8.52
C GLU A 134 47.38 -16.80 7.81
N ILE A 135 48.11 -15.92 7.12
CA ILE A 135 49.28 -16.29 6.31
C ILE A 135 50.35 -17.06 7.10
N ASN A 136 50.52 -16.73 8.38
CA ASN A 136 51.48 -17.40 9.26
C ASN A 136 51.09 -18.85 9.56
N LEU A 137 49.81 -19.23 9.41
CA LEU A 137 49.33 -20.59 9.61
C LEU A 137 49.77 -21.53 8.47
N LEU A 138 50.09 -20.99 7.28
CA LEU A 138 50.47 -21.76 6.10
C LEU A 138 51.81 -22.50 6.25
N ILE A 139 52.62 -22.13 7.26
CA ILE A 139 53.85 -22.84 7.62
C ILE A 139 53.57 -24.29 8.06
N ARG A 140 52.36 -24.55 8.58
CA ARG A 140 51.97 -25.88 9.08
C ARG A 140 51.86 -26.90 7.92
N PRO A 141 52.45 -28.11 8.04
CA PRO A 141 52.45 -29.12 6.97
C PRO A 141 51.07 -29.49 6.43
N GLN A 142 50.04 -29.44 7.27
CA GLN A 142 48.65 -29.77 6.91
C GLN A 142 48.08 -28.91 5.76
N TRP A 143 48.60 -27.70 5.58
CA TRP A 143 48.13 -26.71 4.61
C TRP A 143 48.92 -26.71 3.31
N GLN A 144 50.16 -27.21 3.32
CA GLN A 144 51.07 -27.17 2.16
C GLN A 144 50.50 -27.95 0.95
N ARG A 145 49.79 -29.05 1.20
CA ARG A 145 49.13 -29.85 0.15
C ARG A 145 48.00 -29.10 -0.59
N TYR A 146 47.50 -28.00 -0.05
CA TYR A 146 46.38 -27.24 -0.60
C TYR A 146 46.82 -25.95 -1.31
N PHE A 147 48.12 -25.64 -1.41
CA PHE A 147 48.58 -24.40 -2.05
C PHE A 147 48.06 -24.21 -3.49
N ALA A 148 47.89 -25.30 -4.24
CA ALA A 148 47.30 -25.28 -5.59
C ALA A 148 45.78 -24.96 -5.62
N LYS A 149 45.10 -24.99 -4.48
CA LYS A 149 43.66 -24.71 -4.31
C LYS A 149 43.40 -23.56 -3.33
N MET A 150 44.43 -22.81 -2.94
CA MET A 150 44.28 -21.65 -2.06
C MET A 150 44.17 -20.35 -2.85
N VAL A 151 43.30 -19.45 -2.37
CA VAL A 151 43.06 -18.11 -2.95
C VAL A 151 43.03 -17.06 -1.84
N ILE A 152 43.27 -15.79 -2.19
CA ILE A 152 43.20 -14.66 -1.25
C ILE A 152 41.75 -14.29 -1.02
N LEU A 153 41.28 -14.35 0.23
CA LEU A 153 39.88 -14.07 0.56
C LEU A 153 39.62 -12.58 0.81
N ALA A 154 40.43 -11.93 1.66
CA ALA A 154 40.36 -10.51 2.03
C ALA A 154 38.92 -9.92 2.07
N PRO A 155 38.09 -10.31 3.04
CA PRO A 155 36.68 -9.91 3.11
C PRO A 155 36.51 -8.40 3.36
N ILE A 156 35.54 -7.79 2.69
CA ILE A 156 35.23 -6.35 2.79
C ILE A 156 33.79 -6.15 3.28
N THR A 157 33.63 -5.43 4.40
CA THR A 157 32.33 -5.14 5.03
C THR A 157 32.18 -3.66 5.43
N ILE A 158 33.30 -3.00 5.76
CA ILE A 158 33.35 -1.66 6.35
C ILE A 158 34.34 -0.75 5.60
N SER A 159 34.23 0.57 5.80
CA SER A 159 35.18 1.57 5.26
C SER A 159 36.25 1.96 6.28
N ASP A 160 35.86 2.07 7.55
CA ASP A 160 36.56 2.78 8.61
C ASP A 160 35.98 2.40 9.98
N GLU A 161 36.53 2.98 11.04
CA GLU A 161 36.08 2.74 12.42
C GLU A 161 34.63 3.21 12.67
N GLU A 162 34.18 4.28 12.02
CA GLU A 162 32.81 4.80 12.17
C GLU A 162 31.78 3.82 11.60
N SER A 163 32.05 3.29 10.40
CA SER A 163 31.26 2.23 9.79
C SER A 163 31.35 0.91 10.57
N TYR A 164 32.46 0.60 11.23
CA TYR A 164 32.52 -0.53 12.16
C TYR A 164 31.55 -0.35 13.36
N GLN A 165 31.45 0.85 13.92
CA GLN A 165 30.45 1.09 14.98
C GLN A 165 29.02 1.01 14.44
N LEU A 166 28.75 1.52 13.24
CA LEU A 166 27.46 1.35 12.57
C LEU A 166 27.13 -0.14 12.37
N HIS A 167 28.10 -0.95 11.93
CA HIS A 167 27.96 -2.40 11.80
C HIS A 167 27.51 -3.03 13.12
N ARG A 168 28.18 -2.71 14.24
CA ARG A 168 27.81 -3.22 15.56
C ARG A 168 26.38 -2.85 15.97
N ILE A 169 25.94 -1.63 15.65
CA ILE A 169 24.56 -1.19 15.87
C ILE A 169 23.60 -2.01 15.03
N LEU A 170 23.89 -2.22 13.74
CA LEU A 170 23.07 -3.06 12.87
C LEU A 170 22.97 -4.50 13.38
N ARG A 171 24.07 -5.07 13.91
CA ARG A 171 24.05 -6.39 14.57
C ARG A 171 23.19 -6.39 15.84
N ALA A 172 23.24 -5.32 16.64
CA ALA A 172 22.39 -5.18 17.83
C ALA A 172 20.90 -5.17 17.47
N ILE A 173 20.53 -4.43 16.40
CA ILE A 173 19.16 -4.40 15.85
C ILE A 173 18.74 -5.80 15.39
N ASP A 174 19.58 -6.47 14.60
CA ASP A 174 19.30 -7.80 14.04
C ASP A 174 19.06 -8.86 15.13
N ARG A 175 19.91 -8.87 16.16
CA ARG A 175 19.84 -9.81 17.28
C ARG A 175 18.81 -9.40 18.34
N ASN A 176 18.20 -8.22 18.22
CA ASN A 176 17.30 -7.61 19.21
C ASN A 176 17.91 -7.59 20.62
N VAL A 177 19.15 -7.11 20.73
CA VAL A 177 19.91 -6.98 21.98
C VAL A 177 20.47 -5.57 22.16
N LEU A 178 20.91 -5.24 23.37
CA LEU A 178 21.63 -4.00 23.65
C LEU A 178 23.00 -4.00 22.95
N LEU A 179 23.50 -2.82 22.57
CA LEU A 179 24.83 -2.68 21.95
C LEU A 179 25.97 -3.28 22.80
N SER A 180 25.83 -3.22 24.13
CA SER A 180 26.79 -3.79 25.09
C SER A 180 26.78 -5.32 25.14
N LYS A 181 25.75 -5.97 24.60
CA LYS A 181 25.58 -7.43 24.57
C LYS A 181 25.90 -8.06 23.21
N VAL A 182 26.28 -7.26 22.22
CA VAL A 182 26.70 -7.79 20.91
C VAL A 182 28.03 -8.52 21.06
N SER A 183 28.03 -9.79 20.69
CA SER A 183 29.23 -10.65 20.75
C SER A 183 30.22 -10.28 19.64
N LYS A 184 31.49 -10.69 19.79
CA LYS A 184 32.50 -10.45 18.74
C LYS A 184 32.25 -11.35 17.54
N GLU A 185 31.71 -12.53 17.79
CA GLU A 185 31.36 -13.56 16.81
C GLU A 185 30.20 -13.10 15.91
N ASP A 186 29.33 -12.23 16.42
CA ASP A 186 28.25 -11.62 15.64
C ASP A 186 28.72 -10.52 14.68
N CYS A 187 29.93 -10.00 14.88
CA CYS A 187 30.49 -8.87 14.14
C CYS A 187 31.48 -9.30 13.04
N CYS A 188 31.63 -8.47 12.01
CA CYS A 188 32.78 -8.54 11.12
C CYS A 188 34.06 -8.18 11.90
N ARG A 189 35.22 -8.50 11.35
CA ARG A 189 36.47 -8.05 11.95
C ARG A 189 36.72 -6.56 11.64
N PRO A 190 37.44 -5.82 12.51
CA PRO A 190 37.79 -4.42 12.26
C PRO A 190 38.72 -4.20 11.05
N ASP A 191 39.38 -5.25 10.57
CA ASP A 191 40.28 -5.23 9.41
C ASP A 191 39.57 -5.57 8.07
N GLU A 192 38.24 -5.71 8.06
CA GLU A 192 37.44 -5.98 6.84
C GLU A 192 37.15 -4.72 6.01
N TYR A 193 38.20 -3.97 5.66
CA TYR A 193 38.15 -2.80 4.77
C TYR A 193 39.15 -2.95 3.62
N PHE A 194 39.06 -2.07 2.61
CA PHE A 194 39.94 -2.14 1.44
C PHE A 194 41.41 -1.87 1.78
N LEU A 195 42.27 -2.84 1.47
CA LEU A 195 43.72 -2.66 1.36
C LEU A 195 44.10 -2.47 -0.12
N PRO A 196 44.99 -1.53 -0.49
CA PRO A 196 45.46 -1.39 -1.86
C PRO A 196 45.93 -2.73 -2.45
N VAL A 197 45.64 -2.99 -3.73
CA VAL A 197 45.95 -4.28 -4.37
C VAL A 197 47.45 -4.60 -4.32
N GLN A 198 48.31 -3.58 -4.37
CA GLN A 198 49.76 -3.72 -4.25
C GLN A 198 50.16 -4.24 -2.86
N ASP A 199 49.60 -3.67 -1.80
CA ASP A 199 49.86 -4.08 -0.42
C ASP A 199 49.36 -5.49 -0.16
N LEU A 200 48.16 -5.82 -0.66
CA LEU A 200 47.62 -7.18 -0.54
C LEU A 200 48.51 -8.21 -1.24
N ARG A 201 49.08 -7.88 -2.40
CA ARG A 201 50.05 -8.75 -3.10
C ARG A 201 51.37 -8.86 -2.33
N ALA A 202 51.83 -7.79 -1.71
CA ALA A 202 53.05 -7.78 -0.91
C ALA A 202 52.93 -8.71 0.31
N ILE A 203 51.76 -8.73 0.98
CA ILE A 203 51.50 -9.66 2.09
C ILE A 203 51.69 -11.11 1.63
N PHE A 204 51.19 -11.48 0.45
CA PHE A 204 51.26 -12.84 -0.10
C PHE A 204 52.51 -13.12 -0.95
N GLN A 205 53.54 -12.26 -0.91
CA GLN A 205 54.72 -12.40 -1.77
C GLN A 205 55.45 -13.74 -1.60
N ALA A 206 55.46 -14.31 -0.39
CA ALA A 206 56.07 -15.62 -0.12
C ALA A 206 55.28 -16.81 -0.72
N TYR A 207 54.03 -16.58 -1.15
CA TYR A 207 53.13 -17.60 -1.69
C TYR A 207 52.56 -17.17 -3.06
N PRO A 208 53.40 -16.99 -4.10
CA PRO A 208 52.98 -16.44 -5.39
C PRO A 208 51.91 -17.30 -6.09
N GLN A 209 51.86 -18.61 -5.81
CA GLN A 209 50.83 -19.50 -6.33
C GLN A 209 49.43 -19.10 -5.87
N ILE A 210 49.25 -18.65 -4.62
CA ILE A 210 47.94 -18.22 -4.09
C ILE A 210 47.47 -16.96 -4.83
N VAL A 211 48.39 -16.03 -5.09
CA VAL A 211 48.12 -14.80 -5.88
C VAL A 211 47.69 -15.18 -7.30
N ALA A 212 48.43 -16.10 -7.95
CA ALA A 212 48.13 -16.57 -9.30
C ALA A 212 46.77 -17.29 -9.38
N ASN A 213 46.46 -18.19 -8.44
CA ASN A 213 45.17 -18.89 -8.38
C ASN A 213 44.01 -17.90 -8.22
N THR A 214 44.20 -16.85 -7.40
CA THR A 214 43.17 -15.82 -7.17
C THR A 214 42.89 -15.04 -8.45
N GLN A 215 43.95 -14.68 -9.20
CA GLN A 215 43.81 -14.00 -10.48
C GLN A 215 43.15 -14.91 -11.52
N GLN A 216 43.58 -16.17 -11.64
CA GLN A 216 42.99 -17.15 -12.56
C GLN A 216 41.51 -17.38 -12.24
N LEU A 217 41.14 -17.48 -10.96
CA LEU A 217 39.75 -17.63 -10.54
C LEU A 217 38.91 -16.42 -10.97
N LEU A 218 39.38 -15.19 -10.69
CA LEU A 218 38.69 -13.98 -11.15
C LEU A 218 38.61 -13.91 -12.66
N GLU A 219 39.66 -14.29 -13.39
CA GLU A 219 39.66 -14.33 -14.86
C GLU A 219 38.61 -15.30 -15.40
N SER A 220 38.42 -16.45 -14.75
CA SER A 220 37.42 -17.46 -15.11
C SER A 220 35.97 -17.08 -14.79
N CYS A 221 35.74 -16.01 -14.04
CA CYS A 221 34.41 -15.53 -13.68
C CYS A 221 34.05 -14.23 -14.39
N SER A 222 32.86 -14.14 -14.98
CA SER A 222 32.30 -12.88 -15.45
C SER A 222 30.79 -12.82 -15.23
N PHE A 223 30.28 -11.59 -15.14
CA PHE A 223 28.85 -11.33 -15.14
C PHE A 223 28.51 -10.30 -16.21
N ASP A 224 28.21 -10.80 -17.39
CA ASP A 224 27.67 -10.00 -18.49
C ASP A 224 26.15 -10.17 -18.52
N PHE A 225 25.41 -9.06 -18.44
CA PHE A 225 23.95 -9.07 -18.42
C PHE A 225 23.38 -8.10 -19.45
N GLU A 226 22.40 -8.57 -20.22
CA GLU A 226 21.70 -7.78 -21.23
C GLU A 226 20.42 -7.16 -20.64
N PHE A 227 20.47 -5.85 -20.38
CA PHE A 227 19.41 -5.09 -19.73
C PHE A 227 18.25 -4.70 -20.66
N THR A 228 18.43 -4.76 -21.98
CA THR A 228 17.45 -4.22 -22.95
C THR A 228 16.44 -5.23 -23.46
N THR A 229 16.69 -6.52 -23.30
CA THR A 229 15.86 -7.58 -23.86
C THR A 229 14.75 -7.97 -22.89
N PRO A 230 13.46 -7.94 -23.29
CA PRO A 230 12.37 -8.40 -22.44
C PRO A 230 12.54 -9.85 -22.00
N LYS A 231 12.33 -10.11 -20.70
CA LYS A 231 12.49 -11.41 -20.05
C LYS A 231 11.15 -12.02 -19.62
N ASN A 232 10.06 -11.28 -19.78
CA ASN A 232 8.70 -11.78 -19.60
C ASN A 232 8.39 -12.96 -20.52
N LYS A 233 7.42 -13.78 -20.12
CA LYS A 233 6.85 -14.83 -20.97
C LYS A 233 6.38 -14.23 -22.31
N LYS A 234 6.90 -14.77 -23.42
CA LYS A 234 6.74 -14.18 -24.77
C LYS A 234 5.42 -14.55 -25.44
N HIS A 235 5.04 -15.82 -25.31
CA HIS A 235 3.85 -16.38 -25.95
C HIS A 235 2.94 -17.00 -24.90
N PHE A 236 1.63 -16.79 -25.07
CA PHE A 236 0.62 -17.48 -24.27
C PHE A 236 0.41 -18.91 -24.77
N THR A 237 0.31 -19.06 -26.10
CA THR A 237 0.27 -20.35 -26.81
C THR A 237 1.69 -20.77 -27.24
N ASP A 238 1.81 -21.54 -28.32
CA ASP A 238 3.09 -22.06 -28.82
C ASP A 238 3.86 -21.07 -29.71
N SER A 239 3.19 -20.04 -30.25
CA SER A 239 3.81 -19.12 -31.21
C SER A 239 3.16 -17.73 -31.24
N ARG A 240 3.89 -16.76 -31.80
CA ARG A 240 3.37 -15.40 -32.08
C ARG A 240 2.13 -15.43 -32.99
N GLU A 241 2.15 -16.25 -34.05
CA GLU A 241 1.04 -16.28 -35.01
C GLU A 241 -0.23 -16.86 -34.40
N SER A 242 -0.12 -17.91 -33.59
CA SER A 242 -1.26 -18.48 -32.88
C SER A 242 -1.83 -17.50 -31.85
N ASP A 243 -0.98 -16.77 -31.12
CA ASP A 243 -1.42 -15.70 -30.21
C ASP A 243 -2.15 -14.57 -30.96
N ARG A 244 -1.63 -14.14 -32.11
CA ARG A 244 -2.25 -13.09 -32.94
C ARG A 244 -3.62 -13.50 -33.45
N LEU A 245 -3.75 -14.73 -33.94
CA LEU A 245 -5.02 -15.29 -34.42
C LEU A 245 -6.05 -15.41 -33.30
N LEU A 246 -5.65 -15.96 -32.15
CA LEU A 246 -6.52 -16.11 -30.98
C LEU A 246 -7.00 -14.75 -30.47
N LEU A 247 -6.10 -13.77 -30.33
CA LEU A 247 -6.46 -12.42 -29.89
C LEU A 247 -7.46 -11.76 -30.85
N THR A 248 -7.27 -11.95 -32.15
CA THR A 248 -8.16 -11.41 -33.18
C THR A 248 -9.55 -12.06 -33.09
N GLU A 249 -9.63 -13.38 -32.98
CA GLU A 249 -10.90 -14.10 -32.83
C GLU A 249 -11.67 -13.68 -31.57
N LEU A 250 -10.98 -13.56 -30.44
CA LEU A 250 -11.57 -13.08 -29.19
C LEU A 250 -12.06 -11.65 -29.29
N THR A 251 -11.31 -10.78 -29.98
CA THR A 251 -11.70 -9.39 -30.21
C THR A 251 -12.97 -9.29 -31.05
N GLU A 252 -13.07 -10.05 -32.15
CA GLU A 252 -14.27 -10.07 -33.01
C GLU A 252 -15.51 -10.57 -32.26
N LYS A 253 -15.37 -11.64 -31.45
CA LYS A 253 -16.45 -12.13 -30.58
C LYS A 253 -16.88 -11.08 -29.55
N GLY A 254 -15.92 -10.38 -28.94
CA GLY A 254 -16.17 -9.32 -27.97
C GLY A 254 -16.85 -8.10 -28.59
N LEU A 255 -16.43 -7.68 -29.78
CA LEU A 255 -17.05 -6.60 -30.55
C LEU A 255 -18.53 -6.92 -30.84
N LEU A 256 -18.81 -8.13 -31.34
CA LEU A 256 -20.18 -8.56 -31.61
C LEU A 256 -21.05 -8.53 -30.34
N ARG A 257 -20.50 -8.97 -29.20
CA ARG A 257 -21.22 -8.99 -27.92
C ARG A 257 -21.49 -7.58 -27.37
N ARG A 258 -20.53 -6.65 -27.45
CA ARG A 258 -20.59 -5.33 -26.81
C ARG A 258 -21.24 -4.26 -27.68
N TYR A 259 -21.00 -4.28 -29.00
CA TYR A 259 -21.42 -3.24 -29.94
C TYR A 259 -22.39 -3.73 -31.03
N GLY A 260 -22.53 -5.04 -31.22
CA GLY A 260 -23.27 -5.63 -32.33
C GLY A 260 -22.47 -5.66 -33.64
N ALA A 261 -23.09 -6.17 -34.71
CA ALA A 261 -22.40 -6.43 -35.98
C ALA A 261 -22.10 -5.15 -36.81
N ASP A 262 -22.93 -4.12 -36.68
CA ASP A 262 -22.95 -2.98 -37.62
C ASP A 262 -22.16 -1.74 -37.14
N HIS A 263 -21.46 -1.83 -36.00
CA HIS A 263 -20.79 -0.66 -35.40
C HIS A 263 -19.42 -0.37 -36.06
N THR A 264 -19.43 0.33 -37.20
CA THR A 264 -18.25 0.62 -38.03
C THR A 264 -17.09 1.30 -37.28
N LEU A 265 -17.36 2.29 -36.42
CA LEU A 265 -16.32 3.03 -35.70
C LEU A 265 -15.52 2.13 -34.71
N ALA A 266 -16.21 1.23 -34.00
CA ALA A 266 -15.60 0.30 -33.06
C ALA A 266 -14.70 -0.70 -33.78
N ARG A 267 -15.16 -1.21 -34.93
CA ARG A 267 -14.38 -2.11 -35.78
C ARG A 267 -13.09 -1.46 -36.28
N GLN A 268 -13.20 -0.24 -36.82
CA GLN A 268 -12.02 0.50 -37.29
C GLN A 268 -11.01 0.79 -36.16
N ARG A 269 -11.49 1.04 -34.94
CA ARG A 269 -10.61 1.23 -33.78
C ARG A 269 -9.93 -0.08 -33.38
N ALA A 270 -10.66 -1.19 -33.32
CA ALA A 270 -10.12 -2.50 -32.97
C ALA A 270 -9.06 -2.98 -33.97
N GLU A 271 -9.30 -2.82 -35.28
CA GLU A 271 -8.32 -3.17 -36.32
C GLU A 271 -7.01 -2.38 -36.19
N ARG A 272 -7.09 -1.08 -35.88
CA ARG A 272 -5.91 -0.25 -35.62
C ARG A 272 -5.15 -0.70 -34.38
N GLU A 273 -5.86 -0.96 -33.27
CA GLU A 273 -5.22 -1.41 -32.03
C GLU A 273 -4.56 -2.80 -32.21
N LEU A 274 -5.22 -3.75 -32.89
CA LEU A 274 -4.69 -5.09 -33.16
C LEU A 274 -3.38 -5.01 -33.95
N LYS A 275 -3.32 -4.14 -34.96
CA LYS A 275 -2.10 -3.91 -35.75
C LYS A 275 -0.95 -3.42 -34.89
N VAL A 276 -1.18 -2.43 -34.02
CA VAL A 276 -0.14 -1.88 -33.14
C VAL A 276 0.33 -2.92 -32.12
N ILE A 277 -0.57 -3.72 -31.57
CA ILE A 277 -0.23 -4.78 -30.60
C ILE A 277 0.63 -5.86 -31.24
N ASP A 278 0.32 -6.27 -32.47
CA ASP A 278 1.11 -7.26 -33.20
C ASP A 278 2.49 -6.71 -33.59
N GLU A 279 2.58 -5.47 -34.11
CA GLU A 279 3.87 -4.83 -34.44
C GLU A 279 4.82 -4.74 -33.23
N LEU A 280 4.26 -4.58 -32.02
CA LEU A 280 5.01 -4.53 -30.76
C LEU A 280 5.19 -5.89 -30.07
N ASN A 281 4.68 -6.99 -30.63
CA ASN A 281 4.73 -8.34 -30.06
C ASN A 281 4.06 -8.49 -28.69
N PHE A 282 2.94 -7.80 -28.44
CA PHE A 282 2.25 -7.84 -27.13
C PHE A 282 0.99 -8.72 -27.09
N SER A 283 0.72 -9.50 -28.14
CA SER A 283 -0.43 -10.41 -28.18
C SER A 283 -0.45 -11.39 -27.00
N GLY A 284 0.69 -12.02 -26.69
CA GLY A 284 0.81 -12.95 -25.55
C GLY A 284 0.52 -12.28 -24.20
N TYR A 285 0.93 -11.02 -24.01
CA TYR A 285 0.70 -10.26 -22.78
C TYR A 285 -0.80 -9.98 -22.55
N PHE A 286 -1.54 -9.62 -23.60
CA PHE A 286 -3.00 -9.48 -23.54
C PHE A 286 -3.69 -10.82 -23.23
N LEU A 287 -3.24 -11.91 -23.85
CA LEU A 287 -3.83 -13.23 -23.66
C LEU A 287 -3.57 -13.80 -22.26
N ILE A 288 -2.39 -13.58 -21.68
CA ILE A 288 -2.10 -13.94 -20.28
C ILE A 288 -3.05 -13.19 -19.34
N THR A 289 -3.23 -11.88 -19.56
CA THR A 289 -4.15 -11.06 -18.77
C THR A 289 -5.60 -11.53 -18.92
N TRP A 290 -6.02 -11.85 -20.14
CA TRP A 290 -7.33 -12.43 -20.43
C TRP A 290 -7.54 -13.77 -19.74
N ASP A 291 -6.58 -14.68 -19.78
CA ASP A 291 -6.65 -16.00 -19.14
C ASP A 291 -6.91 -15.88 -17.62
N ILE A 292 -6.21 -14.96 -16.94
CA ILE A 292 -6.42 -14.66 -15.52
C ILE A 292 -7.86 -14.15 -15.27
N VAL A 293 -8.34 -13.24 -16.11
CA VAL A 293 -9.70 -12.68 -16.02
C VAL A 293 -10.77 -13.74 -16.31
N GLN A 294 -10.52 -14.64 -17.27
CA GLN A 294 -11.44 -15.72 -17.59
C GLN A 294 -11.56 -16.73 -16.45
N TYR A 295 -10.45 -17.04 -15.78
CA TYR A 295 -10.49 -17.84 -14.56
C TYR A 295 -11.33 -17.14 -13.47
N SER A 296 -11.09 -15.85 -13.23
CA SER A 296 -11.89 -15.02 -12.30
C SER A 296 -13.39 -15.09 -12.63
N ASN A 297 -13.76 -14.92 -13.90
CA ASN A 297 -15.14 -15.00 -14.37
C ASN A 297 -15.74 -16.40 -14.14
N SER A 298 -14.99 -17.47 -14.38
CA SER A 298 -15.44 -18.86 -14.16
C SER A 298 -15.78 -19.16 -12.70
N GLN A 299 -15.11 -18.48 -11.76
CA GLN A 299 -15.36 -18.60 -10.32
C GLN A 299 -16.50 -17.68 -9.85
N GLY A 300 -17.07 -16.85 -10.73
CA GLY A 300 -18.07 -15.86 -10.35
C GLY A 300 -17.50 -14.69 -9.55
N PHE A 301 -16.20 -14.40 -9.68
CA PHE A 301 -15.57 -13.25 -9.02
C PHE A 301 -15.74 -11.98 -9.83
N MET A 302 -15.81 -10.84 -9.14
CA MET A 302 -15.87 -9.51 -9.73
C MET A 302 -14.46 -8.93 -9.77
N HIS A 303 -14.13 -8.25 -10.86
CA HIS A 303 -12.87 -7.55 -11.03
C HIS A 303 -13.08 -6.19 -11.67
N ILE A 304 -12.12 -5.30 -11.50
CA ILE A 304 -12.08 -3.99 -12.16
C ILE A 304 -10.70 -3.83 -12.80
N GLY A 305 -10.66 -3.76 -14.13
CA GLY A 305 -9.46 -3.34 -14.85
C GLY A 305 -9.37 -1.80 -14.89
N ARG A 306 -8.26 -1.25 -14.43
CA ARG A 306 -8.04 0.21 -14.33
C ARG A 306 -6.73 0.65 -15.00
N GLY A 307 -6.35 1.91 -14.77
CA GLY A 307 -5.11 2.46 -15.29
C GLY A 307 -5.20 2.79 -16.78
N SER A 308 -4.07 2.71 -17.48
CA SER A 308 -4.04 2.96 -18.92
C SER A 308 -4.76 1.89 -19.74
N GLY A 309 -4.86 0.64 -19.23
CA GLY A 309 -5.48 -0.48 -19.95
C GLY A 309 -6.91 -0.21 -20.41
N ALA A 310 -7.67 0.59 -19.65
CA ALA A 310 -9.03 0.98 -19.99
C ALA A 310 -9.15 1.89 -21.23
N ASN A 311 -8.04 2.38 -21.80
CA ASN A 311 -8.07 3.11 -23.08
C ASN A 311 -8.16 2.18 -24.30
N SER A 312 -7.96 0.86 -24.14
CA SER A 312 -7.97 -0.10 -25.23
C SER A 312 -9.37 -0.68 -25.46
N ILE A 313 -9.85 -0.62 -26.71
CA ILE A 313 -11.10 -1.28 -27.10
C ILE A 313 -10.96 -2.81 -27.07
N ILE A 314 -9.75 -3.32 -27.31
CA ILE A 314 -9.46 -4.76 -27.24
C ILE A 314 -9.60 -5.23 -25.78
N ALA A 315 -9.01 -4.52 -24.82
CA ALA A 315 -9.17 -4.86 -23.40
C ALA A 315 -10.65 -4.88 -22.97
N TYR A 316 -11.46 -3.93 -23.46
CA TYR A 316 -12.91 -3.89 -23.23
C TYR A 316 -13.65 -5.08 -23.87
N CYS A 317 -13.31 -5.44 -25.11
CA CYS A 317 -13.91 -6.58 -25.83
C CYS A 317 -13.57 -7.92 -25.17
N LEU A 318 -12.36 -8.06 -24.64
CA LEU A 318 -11.91 -9.25 -23.92
C LEU A 318 -12.47 -9.35 -22.49
N GLY A 319 -13.14 -8.30 -21.99
CA GLY A 319 -13.67 -8.24 -20.63
C GLY A 319 -12.62 -8.01 -19.55
N ILE A 320 -11.40 -7.59 -19.93
CA ILE A 320 -10.35 -7.16 -19.00
C ILE A 320 -10.78 -5.85 -18.31
N THR A 321 -11.45 -4.96 -19.05
CA THR A 321 -12.05 -3.73 -18.54
C THR A 321 -13.54 -3.70 -18.89
N ASP A 322 -14.34 -3.00 -18.07
CA ASP A 322 -15.78 -2.78 -18.33
C ASP A 322 -16.09 -1.33 -18.73
N ILE A 323 -15.05 -0.55 -19.07
CA ILE A 323 -15.18 0.84 -19.52
C ILE A 323 -15.11 0.92 -21.04
N CYS A 324 -16.17 1.44 -21.66
CA CYS A 324 -16.22 1.66 -23.10
C CYS A 324 -15.32 2.85 -23.47
N PRO A 325 -14.25 2.65 -24.26
CA PRO A 325 -13.34 3.75 -24.61
C PRO A 325 -13.96 4.77 -25.57
N LEU A 326 -14.98 4.37 -26.35
CA LEU A 326 -15.69 5.28 -27.25
C LEU A 326 -16.67 6.19 -26.49
N GLU A 327 -17.33 5.68 -25.43
CA GLU A 327 -18.31 6.43 -24.62
C GLU A 327 -17.68 7.67 -23.95
N LEU A 328 -16.40 7.56 -23.59
CA LEU A 328 -15.66 8.58 -22.83
C LEU A 328 -14.50 9.20 -23.62
N ASP A 329 -14.43 8.96 -24.94
CA ASP A 329 -13.36 9.46 -25.81
C ASP A 329 -11.95 9.22 -25.23
N LEU A 330 -11.68 7.96 -24.89
CA LEU A 330 -10.43 7.49 -24.30
C LEU A 330 -9.36 7.25 -25.37
N TYR A 331 -8.16 7.74 -25.11
CA TYR A 331 -7.08 7.83 -26.10
C TYR A 331 -6.14 6.62 -26.01
N PHE A 332 -6.14 5.76 -27.03
CA PHE A 332 -5.36 4.50 -27.02
C PHE A 332 -3.85 4.75 -27.00
N GLU A 333 -3.39 5.81 -27.66
CA GLU A 333 -1.99 6.19 -27.80
C GLU A 333 -1.32 6.46 -26.44
N ARG A 334 -2.14 6.76 -25.42
CA ARG A 334 -1.69 6.87 -24.02
C ARG A 334 -1.35 5.50 -23.42
N PHE A 335 -2.09 4.46 -23.78
CA PHE A 335 -1.81 3.09 -23.38
C PHE A 335 -0.65 2.52 -24.18
N LEU A 336 -0.75 2.54 -25.51
CA LEU A 336 0.23 1.92 -26.40
C LEU A 336 0.45 2.75 -27.67
N ASN A 337 1.72 2.91 -28.05
CA ASN A 337 2.13 3.55 -29.31
C ASN A 337 3.43 2.90 -29.81
N LEU A 338 3.76 3.08 -31.09
CA LEU A 338 4.90 2.41 -31.74
C LEU A 338 6.27 2.78 -31.15
N ASN A 339 6.39 3.92 -30.45
CA ASN A 339 7.63 4.32 -29.79
C ASN A 339 7.78 3.72 -28.39
N ARG A 340 6.75 3.02 -27.88
CA ARG A 340 6.76 2.34 -26.60
C ARG A 340 7.28 0.90 -26.75
N LYS A 341 8.57 0.70 -26.49
CA LYS A 341 9.25 -0.61 -26.57
C LYS A 341 8.99 -1.55 -25.38
N VAL A 342 8.22 -1.12 -24.39
CA VAL A 342 7.94 -1.84 -23.13
C VAL A 342 6.45 -2.11 -23.03
N PRO A 343 6.01 -3.33 -22.67
CA PRO A 343 4.59 -3.62 -22.56
C PRO A 343 3.92 -2.69 -21.53
N PRO A 344 2.65 -2.34 -21.75
CA PRO A 344 1.93 -1.48 -20.83
C PRO A 344 1.37 -2.27 -19.64
N ASP A 345 1.39 -1.69 -18.44
CA ASP A 345 0.85 -2.33 -17.24
C ASP A 345 -0.69 -2.49 -17.32
N PHE A 346 -1.17 -3.71 -17.06
CA PHE A 346 -2.57 -3.97 -16.70
C PHE A 346 -2.72 -4.02 -15.17
N ASP A 347 -3.43 -3.03 -14.64
CA ASP A 347 -3.84 -2.98 -13.23
C ASP A 347 -5.22 -3.63 -13.11
N ILE A 348 -5.33 -4.75 -12.39
CA ILE A 348 -6.63 -5.40 -12.17
C ILE A 348 -6.87 -5.60 -10.68
N ASP A 349 -8.02 -5.12 -10.21
CA ASP A 349 -8.48 -5.23 -8.84
C ASP A 349 -9.46 -6.39 -8.68
N TRP A 350 -9.26 -7.16 -7.61
CA TRP A 350 -10.23 -8.12 -7.09
C TRP A 350 -10.66 -7.74 -5.68
N GLY A 351 -11.75 -8.32 -5.21
CA GLY A 351 -12.06 -8.32 -3.78
C GLY A 351 -10.91 -8.93 -2.98
N TRP A 352 -10.65 -8.37 -1.79
CA TRP A 352 -9.50 -8.78 -0.98
C TRP A 352 -9.58 -10.24 -0.51
N GLN A 353 -10.78 -10.83 -0.47
CA GLN A 353 -11.04 -12.22 -0.11
C GLN A 353 -10.70 -13.17 -1.27
N GLU A 354 -10.99 -12.77 -2.51
CA GLU A 354 -10.85 -13.58 -3.72
C GLU A 354 -9.42 -13.51 -4.31
N ARG A 355 -8.68 -12.43 -4.04
CA ARG A 355 -7.36 -12.20 -4.62
C ARG A 355 -6.42 -13.39 -4.48
N ASP A 356 -6.32 -13.99 -3.29
CA ASP A 356 -5.37 -15.08 -3.03
C ASP A 356 -5.71 -16.34 -3.85
N ILE A 357 -6.96 -16.52 -4.28
CA ILE A 357 -7.38 -17.60 -5.19
C ILE A 357 -6.83 -17.34 -6.61
N ILE A 358 -6.90 -16.09 -7.08
CA ILE A 358 -6.33 -15.69 -8.37
C ILE A 358 -4.80 -15.84 -8.36
N LEU A 359 -4.15 -15.46 -7.25
CA LEU A 359 -2.71 -15.65 -7.10
C LEU A 359 -2.32 -17.12 -7.26
N ARG A 360 -2.99 -18.04 -6.54
CA ARG A 360 -2.71 -19.48 -6.66
C ARG A 360 -2.88 -19.98 -8.09
N TYR A 361 -3.95 -19.56 -8.77
CA TYR A 361 -4.17 -19.89 -10.18
C TYR A 361 -2.99 -19.47 -11.05
N ILE A 362 -2.47 -18.25 -10.90
CA ILE A 362 -1.33 -17.78 -11.71
C ILE A 362 -0.08 -18.64 -11.45
N PHE A 363 0.24 -18.92 -10.19
CA PHE A 363 1.38 -19.76 -9.83
C PHE A 363 1.25 -21.19 -10.36
N ASP A 364 0.05 -21.77 -10.32
CA ASP A 364 -0.20 -23.13 -10.82
C ASP A 364 -0.24 -23.19 -12.36
N ARG A 365 -0.82 -22.18 -13.02
CA ARG A 365 -0.99 -22.11 -14.48
C ARG A 365 0.30 -21.86 -15.24
N TYR A 366 1.13 -20.94 -14.76
CA TYR A 366 2.34 -20.50 -15.46
C TYR A 366 3.62 -21.16 -14.93
N GLY A 367 3.52 -21.98 -13.88
CA GLY A 367 4.61 -22.78 -13.32
C GLY A 367 5.34 -22.08 -12.18
N LYS A 368 5.57 -22.82 -11.09
CA LYS A 368 6.16 -22.30 -9.85
C LYS A 368 7.59 -21.78 -10.01
N ASP A 369 8.32 -22.28 -11.00
CA ASP A 369 9.69 -21.84 -11.30
C ASP A 369 9.74 -20.54 -12.13
N HIS A 370 8.62 -20.15 -12.75
CA HIS A 370 8.51 -19.02 -13.67
C HIS A 370 7.69 -17.86 -13.12
N VAL A 371 7.08 -18.05 -11.94
CA VAL A 371 6.22 -17.06 -11.29
C VAL A 371 6.74 -16.75 -9.90
N ALA A 372 6.89 -15.47 -9.60
CA ALA A 372 7.19 -15.00 -8.26
C ALA A 372 6.62 -13.60 -8.07
N PHE A 373 6.38 -13.24 -6.81
CA PHE A 373 6.09 -11.87 -6.46
C PHE A 373 7.34 -11.01 -6.59
N CYS A 374 7.15 -9.75 -7.00
CA CYS A 374 8.18 -8.75 -6.86
C CYS A 374 8.54 -8.57 -5.38
N GLY A 375 9.83 -8.42 -5.07
CA GLY A 375 10.28 -8.04 -3.75
C GLY A 375 10.04 -6.55 -3.47
N THR A 376 10.26 -6.13 -2.24
CA THR A 376 10.30 -4.73 -1.83
C THR A 376 11.36 -4.57 -0.74
N ASN A 377 12.39 -3.77 -1.04
CA ASN A 377 13.44 -3.45 -0.09
C ASN A 377 13.00 -2.24 0.74
N ILE A 378 12.53 -2.49 1.96
CA ILE A 378 12.07 -1.44 2.86
C ILE A 378 13.28 -0.84 3.56
N ALA A 379 13.51 0.45 3.28
CA ALA A 379 14.50 1.22 4.00
C ALA A 379 14.02 1.61 5.41
N PHE A 380 14.96 1.87 6.32
CA PHE A 380 14.66 2.42 7.62
C PHE A 380 13.87 3.74 7.50
N LYS A 381 12.70 3.79 8.15
CA LYS A 381 11.84 4.99 8.20
C LYS A 381 12.12 5.76 9.48
N TYR A 382 11.95 7.08 9.44
CA TYR A 382 12.22 8.00 10.57
C TYR A 382 11.83 7.44 11.94
N ARG A 383 10.55 7.09 12.15
CA ARG A 383 10.07 6.55 13.44
C ARG A 383 10.75 5.23 13.82
N SER A 384 10.99 4.37 12.83
CA SER A 384 11.65 3.07 13.04
C SER A 384 13.11 3.26 13.43
N ILE A 385 13.82 4.22 12.83
CA ILE A 385 15.23 4.53 13.15
C ILE A 385 15.35 4.86 14.64
N PHE A 386 14.59 5.84 15.11
CA PHE A 386 14.67 6.28 16.52
C PHE A 386 14.24 5.20 17.50
N ARG A 387 13.20 4.40 17.18
CA ARG A 387 12.80 3.28 18.04
C ARG A 387 13.87 2.20 18.11
N GLU A 388 14.43 1.78 16.97
CA GLU A 388 15.45 0.73 16.96
C GLU A 388 16.75 1.17 17.62
N LEU A 389 17.23 2.38 17.31
CA LEU A 389 18.42 2.94 17.97
C LEU A 389 18.19 3.11 19.48
N GLY A 390 17.04 3.65 19.89
CA GLY A 390 16.72 3.78 21.31
C GLY A 390 16.69 2.44 22.06
N LYS A 391 16.17 1.37 21.45
CA LYS A 391 16.24 0.01 22.01
C LYS A 391 17.68 -0.47 22.16
N VAL A 392 18.50 -0.27 21.13
CA VAL A 392 19.93 -0.67 21.12
C VAL A 392 20.70 0.02 22.25
N PHE A 393 20.36 1.27 22.57
CA PHE A 393 20.94 2.01 23.70
C PHE A 393 20.22 1.78 25.04
N GLY A 394 19.11 1.04 25.06
CA GLY A 394 18.41 0.63 26.29
C GLY A 394 17.47 1.67 26.90
N LEU A 395 16.88 2.56 26.09
CA LEU A 395 15.95 3.58 26.57
C LEU A 395 14.58 2.98 26.98
N PRO A 396 13.91 3.54 28.02
CA PRO A 396 12.59 3.11 28.45
C PRO A 396 11.50 3.48 27.43
N LYS A 397 10.33 2.84 27.54
CA LYS A 397 9.24 2.98 26.56
C LYS A 397 8.81 4.44 26.34
N GLU A 398 8.72 5.22 27.41
CA GLU A 398 8.28 6.60 27.38
C GLU A 398 9.23 7.48 26.55
N GLU A 399 10.55 7.27 26.71
CA GLU A 399 11.58 7.99 25.93
C GLU A 399 11.60 7.54 24.47
N LEU A 400 11.39 6.24 24.21
CA LEU A 400 11.26 5.73 22.83
C LEU A 400 10.06 6.34 22.12
N ASP A 401 8.92 6.43 22.80
CA ASP A 401 7.71 7.02 22.25
C ASP A 401 7.91 8.53 21.99
N ALA A 402 8.63 9.23 22.85
CA ALA A 402 9.00 10.63 22.64
C ALA A 402 9.90 10.80 21.39
N LEU A 403 11.02 10.07 21.31
CA LEU A 403 11.97 10.13 20.19
C LEU A 403 11.33 9.76 18.84
N ALA A 404 10.32 8.91 18.84
CA ALA A 404 9.65 8.46 17.62
C ALA A 404 8.54 9.41 17.15
N THR A 405 8.00 10.26 18.02
CA THR A 405 6.84 11.11 17.71
C THR A 405 7.16 12.59 17.58
N GLN A 406 8.18 13.07 18.30
CA GLN A 406 8.61 14.46 18.29
C GLN A 406 9.59 14.74 17.14
N SER A 407 9.82 16.02 16.86
CA SER A 407 10.88 16.42 15.92
C SER A 407 12.23 16.39 16.61
N MET A 408 13.31 16.18 15.84
CA MET A 408 14.68 16.11 16.39
C MET A 408 15.06 17.32 17.25
N ASP A 409 14.57 18.51 16.90
CA ASP A 409 14.83 19.76 17.64
C ASP A 409 14.21 19.79 19.04
N GLN A 410 13.22 18.94 19.31
CA GLN A 410 12.52 18.82 20.59
C GLN A 410 13.07 17.68 21.45
N HIS A 411 13.99 16.88 20.91
CA HIS A 411 14.59 15.77 21.64
C HIS A 411 15.58 16.29 22.71
N ASP A 412 15.74 15.52 23.78
CA ASP A 412 16.75 15.79 24.80
C ASP A 412 18.16 15.83 24.17
N THR A 413 19.04 16.68 24.68
CA THR A 413 20.38 16.91 24.14
C THR A 413 21.47 16.08 24.82
N ASN A 414 21.07 15.06 25.60
CA ASN A 414 21.97 14.18 26.31
C ASN A 414 22.91 13.39 25.36
N SER A 415 24.00 12.85 25.91
CA SER A 415 25.07 12.22 25.12
C SER A 415 24.60 10.98 24.34
N VAL A 416 23.61 10.25 24.85
CA VAL A 416 23.03 9.07 24.19
C VAL A 416 22.17 9.51 23.01
N VAL A 417 21.31 10.50 23.18
CA VAL A 417 20.46 11.03 22.12
C VAL A 417 21.28 11.67 21.00
N ARG A 418 22.41 12.33 21.30
CA ARG A 418 23.35 12.80 20.27
C ARG A 418 23.93 11.67 19.42
N LYS A 419 24.31 10.54 20.05
CA LYS A 419 24.75 9.34 19.32
C LYS A 419 23.63 8.77 18.46
N ILE A 420 22.41 8.71 19.01
CA ILE A 420 21.22 8.28 18.26
C ILE A 420 21.01 9.16 17.03
N HIS A 421 21.07 10.50 17.16
CA HIS A 421 20.91 11.42 16.02
C HIS A 421 21.98 11.21 14.96
N HIS A 422 23.24 11.04 15.37
CA HIS A 422 24.35 10.80 14.46
C HIS A 422 24.15 9.52 13.62
N TYR A 423 23.88 8.37 14.26
CA TYR A 423 23.63 7.12 13.53
C TYR A 423 22.27 7.13 12.81
N ALA A 424 21.29 7.91 13.28
CA ALA A 424 20.01 8.06 12.58
C ALA A 424 20.20 8.67 11.19
N ASN A 425 21.08 9.67 11.05
CA ASN A 425 21.41 10.27 9.76
C ASN A 425 22.10 9.27 8.82
N MET A 426 22.97 8.40 9.37
CA MET A 426 23.63 7.35 8.56
C MET A 426 22.66 6.26 8.10
N LEU A 427 21.55 6.05 8.84
CA LEU A 427 20.52 5.06 8.51
C LEU A 427 19.42 5.61 7.59
N GLU A 428 19.51 6.86 7.14
CA GLU A 428 18.54 7.42 6.19
C GLU A 428 18.63 6.69 4.84
N GLN A 429 17.49 6.23 4.31
CA GLN A 429 17.39 5.37 3.10
C GLN A 429 18.17 4.05 3.18
N TYR A 430 18.61 3.65 4.37
CA TYR A 430 19.39 2.43 4.54
C TYR A 430 18.49 1.18 4.45
N PRO A 431 18.85 0.13 3.67
CA PRO A 431 18.05 -1.09 3.56
C PRO A 431 17.88 -1.79 4.91
N ASN A 432 16.64 -2.14 5.29
CA ASN A 432 16.36 -2.77 6.59
C ASN A 432 15.82 -4.20 6.43
N GLN A 433 14.76 -4.36 5.65
CA GLN A 433 14.04 -5.63 5.51
C GLN A 433 13.52 -5.82 4.09
N ARG A 434 13.46 -7.07 3.67
CA ARG A 434 12.72 -7.47 2.47
C ARG A 434 11.28 -7.79 2.83
N SER A 435 10.38 -7.37 1.96
CA SER A 435 8.95 -7.64 2.05
C SER A 435 8.42 -8.03 0.68
N MET A 436 7.25 -8.66 0.65
CA MET A 436 6.50 -8.89 -0.58
C MET A 436 5.95 -7.55 -1.11
N HIS A 437 6.05 -7.33 -2.42
CA HIS A 437 5.36 -6.22 -3.09
C HIS A 437 3.84 -6.42 -3.04
N ALA A 438 3.09 -5.34 -2.87
CA ALA A 438 1.67 -5.42 -2.57
C ALA A 438 0.82 -6.02 -3.71
N CYS A 439 1.26 -5.95 -4.98
CA CYS A 439 0.48 -6.37 -6.16
C CYS A 439 1.29 -7.06 -7.28
N GLY A 440 2.42 -6.48 -7.66
CA GLY A 440 3.25 -6.93 -8.78
C GLY A 440 3.73 -8.38 -8.73
N ILE A 441 3.31 -9.15 -9.73
CA ILE A 441 3.74 -10.52 -10.03
C ILE A 441 4.60 -10.51 -11.29
N LEU A 442 5.67 -11.29 -11.27
CA LEU A 442 6.54 -11.51 -12.42
C LEU A 442 6.20 -12.87 -13.03
N ILE A 443 6.06 -12.88 -14.36
CA ILE A 443 5.89 -14.11 -15.16
C ILE A 443 6.99 -14.10 -16.22
N SER A 444 8.02 -14.93 -16.03
CA SER A 444 9.22 -14.93 -16.86
C SER A 444 9.25 -16.09 -17.86
N GLU A 445 9.96 -15.89 -18.97
CA GLU A 445 10.19 -16.92 -19.99
C GLU A 445 11.13 -18.01 -19.46
N ALA A 446 12.26 -17.62 -18.87
CA ALA A 446 13.18 -18.53 -18.20
C ALA A 446 12.81 -18.68 -16.72
N PRO A 447 13.29 -19.72 -16.01
CA PRO A 447 13.11 -19.85 -14.57
C PRO A 447 13.58 -18.59 -13.84
N ILE A 448 12.81 -18.11 -12.87
CA ILE A 448 13.11 -16.87 -12.13
C ILE A 448 14.43 -16.97 -11.38
N THR A 449 14.84 -18.18 -10.99
CA THR A 449 16.13 -18.44 -10.35
C THR A 449 17.31 -18.03 -11.20
N GLN A 450 17.17 -17.87 -12.52
CA GLN A 450 18.21 -17.28 -13.37
C GLN A 450 18.49 -15.79 -13.05
N TYR A 451 17.54 -15.10 -12.43
CA TYR A 451 17.61 -13.66 -12.12
C TYR A 451 17.73 -13.37 -10.62
N SER A 452 17.15 -14.20 -9.75
CA SER A 452 17.17 -13.98 -8.31
C SER A 452 16.91 -15.27 -7.52
N ALA A 453 17.46 -15.37 -6.32
CA ALA A 453 16.99 -16.36 -5.36
C ALA A 453 15.57 -15.97 -4.88
N LEU A 454 14.77 -16.97 -4.50
CA LEU A 454 13.41 -16.78 -4.00
C LEU A 454 13.35 -16.93 -2.48
N GLU A 455 12.48 -16.15 -1.85
CA GLU A 455 12.17 -16.23 -0.43
C GLU A 455 10.69 -16.56 -0.22
N LEU A 456 10.37 -17.30 0.85
CA LEU A 456 9.00 -17.65 1.20
C LEU A 456 8.54 -16.87 2.43
N PRO A 457 7.90 -15.70 2.26
CA PRO A 457 7.30 -14.97 3.37
C PRO A 457 6.09 -15.74 3.96
N PRO A 458 5.64 -15.43 5.20
CA PRO A 458 4.53 -16.12 5.87
C PRO A 458 3.21 -16.19 5.10
N LYS A 459 3.01 -15.31 4.10
CA LYS A 459 1.83 -15.34 3.23
C LYS A 459 1.80 -16.57 2.30
N GLY A 460 2.93 -17.26 2.12
CA GLY A 460 3.01 -18.52 1.39
C GLY A 460 3.20 -18.40 -0.13
N PHE A 461 3.65 -17.24 -0.63
CA PHE A 461 3.99 -17.05 -2.04
C PHE A 461 5.46 -16.64 -2.19
N PRO A 462 6.25 -17.31 -3.07
CA PRO A 462 7.63 -16.94 -3.35
C PRO A 462 7.79 -15.49 -3.82
N ILE A 463 8.81 -14.80 -3.32
CA ILE A 463 9.19 -13.44 -3.74
C ILE A 463 10.62 -13.43 -4.29
N VAL A 464 10.90 -12.58 -5.28
CA VAL A 464 12.29 -12.27 -5.69
C VAL A 464 12.94 -11.31 -4.70
N GLN A 465 14.27 -11.27 -4.66
CA GLN A 465 15.02 -10.43 -3.71
C GLN A 465 15.19 -8.97 -4.13
N PHE A 466 14.84 -8.62 -5.37
CA PHE A 466 14.92 -7.25 -5.90
C PHE A 466 13.55 -6.60 -5.97
N ASP A 467 13.53 -5.27 -6.05
CA ASP A 467 12.30 -4.49 -6.13
C ASP A 467 11.84 -4.25 -7.58
N MET A 468 10.70 -3.56 -7.70
CA MET A 468 10.05 -3.27 -8.97
C MET A 468 10.93 -2.48 -9.93
N HIS A 469 11.77 -1.58 -9.43
CA HIS A 469 12.61 -0.75 -10.29
C HIS A 469 13.74 -1.56 -10.90
N VAL A 470 14.30 -2.50 -10.12
CA VAL A 470 15.29 -3.45 -10.64
C VAL A 470 14.63 -4.39 -11.63
N ALA A 471 13.43 -4.91 -11.34
CA ALA A 471 12.67 -5.77 -12.26
C ALA A 471 12.47 -5.12 -13.63
N GLU A 472 11.92 -3.90 -13.65
CA GLU A 472 11.74 -3.09 -14.87
C GLU A 472 13.09 -2.81 -15.56
N GLY A 473 14.13 -2.50 -14.78
CA GLY A 473 15.47 -2.22 -15.29
C GLY A 473 16.17 -3.40 -15.96
N ILE A 474 15.79 -4.64 -15.64
CA ILE A 474 16.33 -5.86 -16.26
C ILE A 474 15.40 -6.46 -17.32
N GLY A 475 14.31 -5.78 -17.66
CA GLY A 475 13.34 -6.21 -18.67
C GLY A 475 12.30 -7.22 -18.17
N LEU A 476 12.03 -7.28 -16.86
CA LEU A 476 10.92 -8.03 -16.27
C LEU A 476 9.81 -7.06 -15.85
N GLU A 477 8.80 -6.95 -16.71
CA GLU A 477 7.61 -6.19 -16.41
C GLU A 477 6.65 -6.98 -15.52
N LYS A 478 5.84 -6.29 -14.74
CA LYS A 478 4.94 -6.90 -13.75
C LYS A 478 3.50 -6.96 -14.25
N PHE A 479 2.76 -7.89 -13.67
CA PHE A 479 1.30 -7.90 -13.68
C PHE A 479 0.82 -7.44 -12.30
N ASP A 480 0.04 -6.37 -12.23
CA ASP A 480 -0.43 -5.84 -10.96
C ASP A 480 -1.77 -6.49 -10.59
N ILE A 481 -1.68 -7.51 -9.72
CA ILE A 481 -2.83 -8.22 -9.15
C ILE A 481 -3.17 -7.60 -7.80
N LEU A 482 -4.19 -6.75 -7.81
CA LEU A 482 -4.52 -5.88 -6.69
C LEU A 482 -5.71 -6.41 -5.88
N SER A 483 -5.78 -5.99 -4.62
CA SER A 483 -6.92 -6.23 -3.73
C SER A 483 -7.55 -4.91 -3.36
N GLN A 484 -8.88 -4.86 -3.44
CA GLN A 484 -9.64 -3.68 -3.11
C GLN A 484 -10.86 -4.04 -2.25
N ARG A 485 -11.03 -3.27 -1.17
CA ARG A 485 -12.13 -3.47 -0.21
C ARG A 485 -13.49 -3.08 -0.76
N GLY A 486 -13.57 -2.05 -1.63
CA GLY A 486 -14.83 -1.60 -2.23
C GLY A 486 -15.54 -2.68 -3.05
N ILE A 487 -14.79 -3.44 -3.87
CA ILE A 487 -15.30 -4.61 -4.59
C ILE A 487 -15.81 -5.68 -3.61
N GLY A 488 -15.09 -5.92 -2.52
CA GLY A 488 -15.53 -6.81 -1.44
C GLY A 488 -16.86 -6.38 -0.83
N SER A 489 -17.00 -5.08 -0.51
CA SER A 489 -18.24 -4.50 0.01
C SER A 489 -19.41 -4.65 -0.96
N ILE A 490 -19.19 -4.47 -2.27
CA ILE A 490 -20.23 -4.66 -3.30
C ILE A 490 -20.67 -6.13 -3.36
N ASN A 491 -19.72 -7.06 -3.44
CA ASN A 491 -20.03 -8.50 -3.50
C ASN A 491 -20.76 -8.97 -2.25
N ASP A 492 -20.28 -8.58 -1.07
CA ASP A 492 -20.88 -8.98 0.19
C ASP A 492 -22.27 -8.35 0.39
N ALA A 493 -22.47 -7.11 -0.06
CA ALA A 493 -23.80 -6.49 -0.04
C ALA A 493 -24.81 -7.28 -0.85
N VAL A 494 -24.47 -7.73 -2.07
CA VAL A 494 -25.37 -8.55 -2.89
C VAL A 494 -25.69 -9.88 -2.20
N LYS A 495 -24.71 -10.53 -1.57
CA LYS A 495 -24.92 -11.76 -0.79
C LYS A 495 -25.85 -11.53 0.41
N ILE A 496 -25.64 -10.44 1.15
CA ILE A 496 -26.44 -10.08 2.32
C ILE A 496 -27.88 -9.73 1.90
N ILE A 497 -28.07 -9.03 0.78
CA ILE A 497 -29.41 -8.72 0.25
C ILE A 497 -30.16 -10.00 -0.12
N ALA A 498 -29.49 -10.95 -0.77
CA ALA A 498 -30.07 -12.25 -1.09
C ALA A 498 -30.47 -13.03 0.18
N GLN A 499 -29.65 -12.99 1.23
CA GLN A 499 -29.92 -13.66 2.51
C GLN A 499 -31.03 -12.98 3.33
N ASN A 500 -31.02 -11.65 3.41
CA ASN A 500 -31.94 -10.89 4.27
C ASN A 500 -33.31 -10.67 3.61
N ARG A 501 -33.34 -10.43 2.30
CA ARG A 501 -34.57 -10.07 1.56
C ARG A 501 -34.99 -11.10 0.51
N GLY A 502 -34.16 -12.08 0.19
CA GLY A 502 -34.45 -13.04 -0.89
C GLY A 502 -34.35 -12.44 -2.30
N ILE A 503 -33.72 -11.27 -2.46
CA ILE A 503 -33.60 -10.57 -3.74
C ILE A 503 -32.23 -10.83 -4.37
N THR A 504 -32.20 -11.26 -5.62
CA THR A 504 -30.95 -11.43 -6.38
C THR A 504 -30.73 -10.23 -7.30
N ILE A 505 -29.55 -9.63 -7.25
CA ILE A 505 -29.19 -8.43 -8.03
C ILE A 505 -27.95 -8.73 -8.87
N ASP A 506 -28.03 -8.47 -10.18
CA ASP A 506 -26.86 -8.49 -11.05
C ASP A 506 -26.18 -7.11 -11.06
N ILE A 507 -25.36 -6.85 -10.04
CA ILE A 507 -24.66 -5.56 -9.88
C ILE A 507 -23.59 -5.32 -10.97
N ARG A 508 -23.20 -6.36 -11.71
CA ARG A 508 -22.22 -6.25 -12.81
C ARG A 508 -22.80 -5.49 -14.00
N ASN A 509 -24.13 -5.48 -14.14
CA ASN A 509 -24.79 -4.68 -15.14
C ASN A 509 -24.74 -3.18 -14.74
N THR A 510 -23.73 -2.47 -15.23
CA THR A 510 -23.50 -1.05 -14.92
C THR A 510 -24.65 -0.11 -15.34
N GLN A 511 -25.55 -0.55 -16.22
CA GLN A 511 -26.71 0.23 -16.64
C GLN A 511 -27.70 0.48 -15.50
N ILE A 512 -27.77 -0.41 -14.50
CA ILE A 512 -28.70 -0.23 -13.37
C ILE A 512 -28.31 0.94 -12.46
N SER A 513 -27.04 1.36 -12.50
CA SER A 513 -26.48 2.35 -11.57
C SER A 513 -26.09 3.67 -12.22
N LYS A 514 -25.51 3.67 -13.43
CA LYS A 514 -24.88 4.87 -14.04
C LYS A 514 -25.82 6.06 -14.28
N GLU A 515 -27.09 5.80 -14.57
CA GLU A 515 -28.08 6.83 -14.95
C GLU A 515 -29.25 6.92 -13.96
N GLU A 516 -29.09 6.35 -12.76
CA GLU A 516 -30.17 6.29 -11.78
C GLU A 516 -30.33 7.64 -11.05
N ALA A 517 -31.55 8.19 -11.10
CA ALA A 517 -31.84 9.55 -10.66
C ALA A 517 -31.72 9.74 -9.14
N GLN A 518 -32.10 8.76 -8.32
CA GLN A 518 -31.97 8.86 -6.87
C GLN A 518 -30.50 8.81 -6.44
N CYS A 519 -29.68 7.98 -7.11
CA CYS A 519 -28.24 7.95 -6.94
C CYS A 519 -27.61 9.32 -7.25
N ASN A 520 -28.01 9.94 -8.36
CA ASN A 520 -27.52 11.27 -8.75
C ASN A 520 -27.89 12.36 -7.72
N ASP A 521 -29.09 12.29 -7.11
CA ASP A 521 -29.47 13.20 -6.03
C ASP A 521 -28.62 13.00 -4.76
N HIS A 522 -28.38 11.75 -4.35
CA HIS A 522 -27.48 11.44 -3.23
C HIS A 522 -26.04 11.89 -3.49
N LEU A 523 -25.57 11.74 -4.73
CA LEU A 523 -24.25 12.19 -5.19
C LEU A 523 -24.13 13.72 -5.09
N ALA A 524 -25.12 14.45 -5.61
CA ALA A 524 -25.16 15.91 -5.58
C ALA A 524 -25.21 16.47 -4.13
N ARG A 525 -25.82 15.72 -3.20
CA ARG A 525 -25.84 16.05 -1.76
C ARG A 525 -24.58 15.62 -1.01
N GLY A 526 -23.68 14.85 -1.62
CA GLY A 526 -22.48 14.32 -0.99
C GLY A 526 -22.77 13.27 0.10
N GLN A 527 -23.87 12.52 -0.04
CA GLN A 527 -24.29 11.44 0.87
C GLN A 527 -23.65 10.10 0.48
N THR A 528 -22.31 10.06 0.49
CA THR A 528 -21.52 9.02 -0.17
C THR A 528 -20.62 8.23 0.79
N ILE A 529 -20.85 8.31 2.11
CA ILE A 529 -20.04 7.58 3.10
C ILE A 529 -20.18 6.07 2.86
N GLY A 530 -19.07 5.33 2.86
CA GLY A 530 -19.02 3.91 2.55
C GLY A 530 -18.96 3.60 1.04
N CYS A 531 -19.19 4.59 0.18
CA CYS A 531 -18.99 4.43 -1.26
C CYS A 531 -17.52 4.66 -1.61
N PHE A 532 -16.87 3.64 -2.18
CA PHE A 532 -15.47 3.70 -2.55
C PHE A 532 -15.17 4.90 -3.46
N TYR A 533 -13.96 5.46 -3.32
CA TYR A 533 -13.43 6.59 -4.10
C TYR A 533 -14.07 7.96 -3.82
N ILE A 534 -15.31 8.00 -3.29
CA ILE A 534 -16.11 9.24 -3.23
C ILE A 534 -16.57 9.68 -1.82
N GLU A 535 -16.02 9.09 -0.76
CA GLU A 535 -16.47 9.34 0.62
C GLU A 535 -15.67 10.37 1.43
N SER A 536 -14.46 10.77 0.99
CA SER A 536 -13.62 11.69 1.77
C SER A 536 -14.29 13.07 1.96
N PRO A 537 -14.02 13.81 3.06
CA PRO A 537 -14.63 15.12 3.29
C PRO A 537 -14.41 16.11 2.14
N ALA A 538 -13.19 16.12 1.58
CA ALA A 538 -12.83 16.99 0.48
C ALA A 538 -13.61 16.65 -0.80
N MET A 539 -13.76 15.36 -1.11
CA MET A 539 -14.56 14.91 -2.25
C MET A 539 -16.03 15.25 -2.05
N ARG A 540 -16.61 14.91 -0.90
CA ARG A 540 -18.02 15.21 -0.59
C ARG A 540 -18.33 16.70 -0.72
N GLY A 541 -17.43 17.55 -0.22
CA GLY A 541 -17.53 19.00 -0.40
C GLY A 541 -17.42 19.42 -1.87
N LEU A 542 -16.57 18.79 -2.67
CA LEU A 542 -16.48 19.06 -4.12
C LEU A 542 -17.75 18.64 -4.86
N LEU A 543 -18.27 17.43 -4.60
CA LEU A 543 -19.50 16.93 -5.23
C LEU A 543 -20.67 17.88 -4.99
N ARG A 544 -20.80 18.41 -3.77
CA ARG A 544 -21.82 19.40 -3.42
C ARG A 544 -21.62 20.74 -4.14
N ARG A 545 -20.39 21.23 -4.24
CA ARG A 545 -20.09 22.48 -5.00
C ARG A 545 -20.39 22.36 -6.49
N LEU A 546 -20.21 21.16 -7.04
CA LEU A 546 -20.54 20.87 -8.44
C LEU A 546 -22.02 20.53 -8.64
N LYS A 547 -22.79 20.20 -7.59
CA LYS A 547 -24.08 19.48 -7.75
C LYS A 547 -23.93 18.31 -8.73
N CYS A 548 -22.89 17.50 -8.50
CA CYS A 548 -22.55 16.39 -9.38
C CYS A 548 -23.74 15.44 -9.51
N ALA A 549 -24.32 15.37 -10.72
CA ALA A 549 -25.56 14.67 -11.00
C ALA A 549 -25.45 13.66 -12.16
N ASP A 550 -24.23 13.34 -12.59
CA ASP A 550 -23.98 12.42 -13.69
C ASP A 550 -22.59 11.78 -13.60
N TYR A 551 -22.42 10.71 -14.36
CA TYR A 551 -21.20 9.92 -14.39
C TYR A 551 -19.98 10.69 -14.89
N ARG A 552 -20.11 11.52 -15.94
CA ARG A 552 -18.98 12.26 -16.53
C ARG A 552 -18.46 13.33 -15.59
N THR A 553 -19.36 14.05 -14.91
CA THR A 553 -19.00 15.02 -13.88
C THR A 553 -18.27 14.34 -12.72
N LEU A 554 -18.63 13.11 -12.35
CA LEU A 554 -17.91 12.36 -11.30
C LEU A 554 -16.48 11.99 -11.71
N VAL A 555 -16.28 11.57 -12.96
CA VAL A 555 -14.96 11.27 -13.53
C VAL A 555 -14.05 12.51 -13.48
N ALA A 556 -14.60 13.69 -13.78
CA ALA A 556 -13.89 14.96 -13.68
C ALA A 556 -13.62 15.37 -12.23
N ALA A 557 -14.63 15.27 -11.36
CA ALA A 557 -14.52 15.65 -9.94
C ALA A 557 -13.39 14.90 -9.23
N SER A 558 -13.29 13.59 -9.47
CA SER A 558 -12.24 12.74 -8.92
C SER A 558 -10.84 12.97 -9.51
N SER A 559 -10.78 13.57 -10.70
CA SER A 559 -9.52 13.98 -11.34
C SER A 559 -9.01 15.30 -10.77
N ILE A 560 -9.91 16.27 -10.49
CA ILE A 560 -9.53 17.62 -10.03
C ILE A 560 -9.33 17.74 -8.51
N ILE A 561 -9.84 16.81 -7.69
CA ILE A 561 -9.75 16.84 -6.21
C ILE A 561 -8.35 16.52 -5.67
N ARG A 562 -7.32 17.07 -6.29
CA ARG A 562 -5.91 16.78 -6.02
C ARG A 562 -5.17 18.02 -5.49
N PRO A 563 -4.18 17.82 -4.61
CA PRO A 563 -3.31 18.88 -4.12
C PRO A 563 -2.83 19.88 -5.18
N GLY A 564 -2.26 19.40 -6.28
CA GLY A 564 -1.65 20.26 -7.29
C GLY A 564 -2.63 20.98 -8.20
N VAL A 565 -3.71 20.30 -8.61
CA VAL A 565 -4.79 20.94 -9.38
C VAL A 565 -5.43 22.06 -8.56
N ALA A 566 -5.61 21.87 -7.25
CA ALA A 566 -6.07 22.93 -6.35
C ALA A 566 -5.05 24.08 -6.18
N GLN A 567 -3.73 23.81 -6.25
CA GLN A 567 -2.68 24.85 -6.25
C GLN A 567 -2.72 25.70 -7.52
N SER A 568 -2.96 25.06 -8.65
CA SER A 568 -3.03 25.72 -9.95
C SER A 568 -4.32 26.52 -10.17
N GLY A 569 -5.23 26.66 -9.21
CA GLY A 569 -6.48 27.40 -9.40
C GLY A 569 -7.51 26.72 -10.33
N MET A 570 -7.10 25.71 -11.12
CA MET A 570 -7.93 25.00 -12.07
C MET A 570 -9.17 24.37 -11.44
N MET A 571 -9.06 23.81 -10.22
CA MET A 571 -10.23 23.25 -9.54
C MET A 571 -11.31 24.32 -9.30
N LYS A 572 -10.90 25.54 -8.90
CA LYS A 572 -11.85 26.64 -8.67
C LYS A 572 -12.48 27.11 -9.99
N GLU A 573 -11.66 27.19 -11.05
CA GLU A 573 -12.13 27.61 -12.37
C GLU A 573 -13.08 26.55 -12.98
N TYR A 574 -12.81 25.26 -12.79
CA TYR A 574 -13.71 24.18 -13.20
C TYR A 574 -15.06 24.28 -12.48
N ILE A 575 -15.05 24.47 -11.15
CA ILE A 575 -16.29 24.66 -10.37
C ILE A 575 -17.06 25.88 -10.90
N PHE A 576 -16.38 26.98 -11.21
CA PHE A 576 -17.00 28.19 -11.75
C PHE A 576 -17.66 27.92 -13.11
N ARG A 577 -16.91 27.38 -14.09
CA ARG A 577 -17.43 27.13 -15.45
C ARG A 577 -18.53 26.08 -15.47
N HIS A 578 -18.46 25.08 -14.59
CA HIS A 578 -19.51 24.07 -14.46
C HIS A 578 -20.83 24.67 -13.95
N ASN A 579 -20.77 25.55 -12.95
CA ASN A 579 -21.96 26.22 -12.40
C ASN A 579 -22.46 27.38 -13.28
N TYR A 580 -21.57 27.99 -14.08
CA TYR A 580 -21.87 29.13 -14.93
C TYR A 580 -21.31 28.93 -16.36
N PRO A 581 -21.88 27.99 -17.13
CA PRO A 581 -21.36 27.66 -18.47
C PRO A 581 -21.44 28.81 -19.47
N ASP A 582 -22.32 29.79 -19.24
CA ASP A 582 -22.51 30.96 -20.12
C ASP A 582 -21.61 32.16 -19.74
N GLN A 583 -20.74 32.03 -18.73
CA GLN A 583 -19.91 33.13 -18.21
C GLN A 583 -18.41 33.01 -18.53
N PHE A 584 -18.04 32.23 -19.55
CA PHE A 584 -16.66 32.09 -20.00
C PHE A 584 -16.58 31.92 -21.52
N GLU A 585 -15.42 32.24 -22.10
CA GLU A 585 -15.10 31.99 -23.50
C GLU A 585 -13.96 30.98 -23.64
N TYR A 586 -14.01 30.15 -24.68
CA TYR A 586 -12.90 29.26 -25.03
C TYR A 586 -11.75 30.07 -25.62
N MET A 587 -10.52 29.77 -25.18
CA MET A 587 -9.32 30.44 -25.69
C MET A 587 -9.11 30.21 -27.20
N HIS A 588 -9.47 29.03 -27.69
CA HIS A 588 -9.32 28.65 -29.10
C HIS A 588 -10.35 27.56 -29.48
N GLU A 589 -10.67 27.44 -30.75
CA GLU A 589 -11.65 26.45 -31.27
C GLU A 589 -11.26 25.00 -30.93
N VAL A 590 -9.97 24.68 -31.03
CA VAL A 590 -9.41 23.36 -30.64
C VAL A 590 -9.71 23.01 -29.18
N PHE A 591 -9.74 24.00 -28.26
CA PHE A 591 -10.11 23.76 -26.87
C PHE A 591 -11.61 23.49 -26.73
N ARG A 592 -12.45 24.11 -27.56
CA ARG A 592 -13.89 23.83 -27.60
C ARG A 592 -14.16 22.43 -28.12
N GLU A 593 -13.48 22.03 -29.20
CA GLU A 593 -13.64 20.72 -29.84
C GLU A 593 -13.15 19.57 -28.95
N HIS A 594 -11.94 19.66 -28.40
CA HIS A 594 -11.31 18.54 -27.69
C HIS A 594 -11.46 18.59 -26.16
N LEU A 595 -11.70 19.77 -25.57
CA LEU A 595 -11.86 19.98 -24.13
C LEU A 595 -13.24 20.55 -23.77
N GLY A 596 -14.23 20.42 -24.67
CA GLY A 596 -15.60 20.87 -24.44
C GLY A 596 -16.22 20.25 -23.18
N GLU A 597 -15.98 18.96 -22.95
CA GLU A 597 -16.46 18.21 -21.78
C GLU A 597 -15.95 18.76 -20.44
N THR A 598 -14.82 19.47 -20.45
CA THR A 598 -14.19 20.04 -19.26
C THR A 598 -14.14 21.57 -19.30
N TYR A 599 -15.04 22.18 -20.08
CA TYR A 599 -15.17 23.63 -20.19
C TYR A 599 -13.88 24.34 -20.65
N GLY A 600 -13.08 23.68 -21.49
CA GLY A 600 -11.80 24.20 -21.97
C GLY A 600 -10.67 24.16 -20.94
N ILE A 601 -10.85 23.44 -19.82
CA ILE A 601 -9.82 23.27 -18.80
C ILE A 601 -9.19 21.89 -18.96
N MET A 602 -7.86 21.82 -18.97
CA MET A 602 -7.16 20.53 -18.95
C MET A 602 -7.35 19.85 -17.58
N VAL A 603 -7.94 18.66 -17.58
CA VAL A 603 -8.22 17.85 -16.38
C VAL A 603 -7.54 16.48 -16.45
N TYR A 604 -7.27 16.00 -17.67
CA TYR A 604 -6.72 14.68 -17.93
C TYR A 604 -5.35 14.72 -18.61
N GLN A 605 -4.56 13.67 -18.42
CA GLN A 605 -3.31 13.44 -19.15
C GLN A 605 -3.54 13.35 -20.65
N GLU A 606 -4.67 12.77 -21.04
CA GLU A 606 -5.16 12.64 -22.39
C GLU A 606 -5.39 14.03 -23.03
N ASP A 607 -5.82 15.04 -22.25
CA ASP A 607 -6.05 16.41 -22.73
C ASP A 607 -4.75 17.06 -23.22
N VAL A 608 -3.64 16.81 -22.52
CA VAL A 608 -2.31 17.31 -22.92
C VAL A 608 -1.90 16.73 -24.27
N ILE A 609 -2.15 15.44 -24.49
CA ILE A 609 -1.84 14.77 -25.75
C ILE A 609 -2.72 15.35 -26.88
N LYS A 610 -4.02 15.51 -26.63
CA LYS A 610 -4.97 16.10 -27.59
C LYS A 610 -4.55 17.52 -28.00
N ILE A 611 -4.22 18.38 -27.05
CA ILE A 611 -3.78 19.75 -27.34
C ILE A 611 -2.42 19.76 -28.05
N ALA A 612 -1.46 18.93 -27.63
CA ALA A 612 -0.17 18.81 -28.30
C ALA A 612 -0.31 18.44 -29.79
N MET A 613 -1.23 17.54 -30.12
CA MET A 613 -1.49 17.09 -31.49
C MET A 613 -2.32 18.10 -32.29
N HIS A 614 -3.50 18.45 -31.79
CA HIS A 614 -4.49 19.22 -32.55
C HIS A 614 -4.17 20.71 -32.59
N PHE A 615 -3.73 21.30 -31.47
CA PHE A 615 -3.23 22.67 -31.44
C PHE A 615 -1.78 22.70 -31.92
N GLY A 616 -0.89 21.99 -31.21
CA GLY A 616 0.56 22.04 -31.43
C GLY A 616 1.05 21.39 -32.73
N GLY A 617 0.28 20.51 -33.38
CA GLY A 617 0.72 19.82 -34.60
C GLY A 617 1.75 18.71 -34.37
N LEU A 618 1.98 18.33 -33.11
CA LEU A 618 2.93 17.29 -32.74
C LEU A 618 2.43 15.89 -33.10
N SER A 619 3.36 14.95 -33.24
CA SER A 619 3.03 13.53 -33.33
C SER A 619 2.45 13.02 -32.00
N ALA A 620 1.64 11.95 -32.03
CA ALA A 620 1.11 11.34 -30.81
C ALA A 620 2.22 10.88 -29.85
N ALA A 621 3.36 10.44 -30.40
CA ALA A 621 4.51 10.06 -29.61
C ALA A 621 5.17 11.26 -28.92
N ASP A 622 5.36 12.38 -29.62
CA ASP A 622 5.90 13.61 -29.02
C ASP A 622 4.93 14.18 -27.97
N GLY A 623 3.62 14.03 -28.18
CA GLY A 623 2.61 14.35 -27.18
C GLY A 623 2.75 13.53 -25.89
N ASP A 624 3.01 12.22 -25.99
CA ASP A 624 3.27 11.37 -24.80
C ASP A 624 4.62 11.71 -24.14
N VAL A 625 5.65 12.04 -24.93
CA VAL A 625 6.95 12.52 -24.39
C VAL A 625 6.75 13.81 -23.59
N LEU A 626 5.98 14.76 -24.13
CA LEU A 626 5.65 16.02 -23.49
C LEU A 626 4.95 15.77 -22.13
N ARG A 627 3.93 14.91 -22.11
CA ARG A 627 3.24 14.49 -20.88
C ARG A 627 4.20 13.87 -19.85
N ARG A 628 5.06 12.92 -20.26
CA ARG A 628 5.97 12.21 -19.35
C ARG A 628 7.02 13.12 -18.73
N ALA A 629 7.67 13.93 -19.56
CA ALA A 629 8.75 14.81 -19.14
C ALA A 629 8.29 15.82 -18.08
N MET A 630 7.02 16.23 -18.14
CA MET A 630 6.43 17.15 -17.16
C MET A 630 5.80 16.48 -15.94
N SER A 631 5.71 15.14 -15.91
CA SER A 631 5.28 14.36 -14.73
C SER A 631 6.44 14.07 -13.75
N GLY A 632 7.63 14.64 -13.96
CA GLY A 632 8.81 14.49 -13.08
C GLY A 632 9.46 13.10 -13.09
N LYS A 633 8.95 12.15 -13.90
CA LYS A 633 9.58 10.84 -14.11
C LYS A 633 10.74 11.02 -15.10
N GLY A 634 11.95 10.94 -14.57
CA GLY A 634 13.19 11.26 -15.28
C GLY A 634 13.30 10.64 -16.67
N ARG A 635 13.56 11.50 -17.66
CA ARG A 635 14.43 11.28 -18.83
C ARG A 635 14.68 12.62 -19.53
N SER A 636 15.96 12.82 -19.89
CA SER A 636 16.61 13.92 -20.64
C SER A 636 15.84 15.25 -20.78
N LEU A 637 16.30 16.27 -20.05
CA LEU A 637 16.00 17.69 -20.32
C LEU A 637 16.13 18.05 -21.81
N GLU A 638 17.07 17.40 -22.51
CA GLU A 638 17.30 17.56 -23.95
C GLU A 638 16.09 17.14 -24.81
N ALA A 639 15.43 16.02 -24.49
CA ALA A 639 14.23 15.58 -25.22
C ALA A 639 13.06 16.54 -25.00
N LEU A 640 12.91 17.07 -23.78
CA LEU A 640 11.89 18.08 -23.49
C LEU A 640 12.15 19.37 -24.28
N GLN A 641 13.40 19.85 -24.32
CA GLN A 641 13.75 21.04 -25.10
C GLN A 641 13.47 20.84 -26.59
N ARG A 642 13.79 19.67 -27.15
CA ARG A 642 13.49 19.35 -28.54
C ARG A 642 11.99 19.39 -28.82
N VAL A 643 11.17 18.76 -27.99
CA VAL A 643 9.70 18.74 -28.17
C VAL A 643 9.12 20.14 -28.00
N ARG A 644 9.65 20.93 -27.06
CA ARG A 644 9.27 22.34 -26.87
C ARG A 644 9.53 23.17 -28.11
N SER A 645 10.73 23.10 -28.69
CA SER A 645 11.04 23.83 -29.93
C SER A 645 10.09 23.42 -31.06
N ASN A 646 9.91 22.11 -31.24
CA ASN A 646 9.01 21.57 -32.27
C ASN A 646 7.55 22.05 -32.09
N PHE A 647 7.07 22.19 -30.85
CA PHE A 647 5.74 22.72 -30.56
C PHE A 647 5.58 24.16 -31.07
N PHE A 648 6.53 25.04 -30.76
CA PHE A 648 6.45 26.44 -31.20
C PHE A 648 6.61 26.58 -32.71
N ASP A 649 7.54 25.82 -33.32
CA ASP A 649 7.75 25.83 -34.77
C ASP A 649 6.49 25.35 -35.51
N SER A 650 5.85 24.29 -35.01
CA SER A 650 4.61 23.74 -35.58
C SER A 650 3.42 24.69 -35.40
N CYS A 651 3.30 25.36 -34.24
CA CYS A 651 2.29 26.39 -34.01
C CYS A 651 2.44 27.58 -34.98
N ALA A 652 3.68 28.01 -35.24
CA ALA A 652 3.97 29.06 -36.21
C ALA A 652 3.59 28.64 -37.63
N GLN A 653 3.87 27.39 -38.03
CA GLN A 653 3.47 26.83 -39.33
C GLN A 653 1.95 26.77 -39.51
N LYS A 654 1.19 26.53 -38.43
CA LYS A 654 -0.28 26.56 -38.42
C LYS A 654 -0.88 27.97 -38.38
N GLY A 655 -0.05 29.01 -38.27
CA GLY A 655 -0.50 30.41 -38.22
C GLY A 655 -1.10 30.83 -36.88
N HIS A 656 -0.77 30.15 -35.78
CA HIS A 656 -1.22 30.56 -34.44
C HIS A 656 -0.45 31.79 -33.95
N ASP A 657 -1.12 32.69 -33.23
CA ASP A 657 -0.49 33.84 -32.60
C ASP A 657 0.58 33.39 -31.57
N PRO A 658 1.78 34.01 -31.56
CA PRO A 658 2.84 33.67 -30.62
C PRO A 658 2.45 33.83 -29.14
N GLN A 659 1.65 34.83 -28.77
CA GLN A 659 1.24 35.01 -27.38
C GLN A 659 0.28 33.90 -26.95
N LEU A 660 -0.69 33.56 -27.80
CA LEU A 660 -1.58 32.42 -27.58
C LEU A 660 -0.80 31.10 -27.45
N SER A 661 0.18 30.87 -28.33
CA SER A 661 1.01 29.66 -28.32
C SER A 661 1.83 29.54 -27.03
N GLN A 662 2.35 30.66 -26.53
CA GLN A 662 3.09 30.72 -25.27
C GLN A 662 2.18 30.45 -24.07
N GLU A 663 0.98 31.01 -24.06
CA GLU A 663 -0.01 30.77 -23.00
C GLU A 663 -0.49 29.31 -22.97
N VAL A 664 -0.76 28.71 -24.14
CA VAL A 664 -1.13 27.28 -24.23
C VAL A 664 -0.02 26.39 -23.69
N TYR A 665 1.24 26.65 -24.08
CA TYR A 665 2.38 25.88 -23.58
C TYR A 665 2.56 26.07 -22.06
N ARG A 666 2.39 27.29 -21.54
CA ARG A 666 2.44 27.58 -20.10
C ARG A 666 1.38 26.79 -19.33
N GLN A 667 0.16 26.69 -19.85
CA GLN A 667 -0.89 25.91 -19.21
C GLN A 667 -0.56 24.41 -19.22
N VAL A 668 -0.05 23.88 -20.32
CA VAL A 668 0.40 22.49 -20.42
C VAL A 668 1.50 22.21 -19.38
N GLU A 669 2.48 23.10 -19.24
CA GLU A 669 3.58 22.98 -18.26
C GLU A 669 3.08 23.05 -16.81
N SER A 670 2.18 23.98 -16.52
CA SER A 670 1.59 24.13 -15.19
C SER A 670 0.74 22.92 -14.77
N PHE A 671 0.15 22.22 -15.74
CA PHE A 671 -0.80 21.14 -15.51
C PHE A 671 -0.12 19.77 -15.44
N ALA A 672 0.91 19.53 -16.23
CA ALA A 672 1.40 18.17 -16.46
C ALA A 672 2.03 17.51 -15.22
N GLY A 673 2.50 18.29 -14.22
CA GLY A 673 2.90 17.76 -12.91
C GLY A 673 1.77 17.18 -12.04
N TYR A 674 0.50 17.44 -12.40
CA TYR A 674 -0.68 17.12 -11.60
C TYR A 674 -1.82 16.46 -12.39
N SER A 675 -1.56 16.15 -13.65
CA SER A 675 -2.49 15.54 -14.60
C SER A 675 -2.89 14.11 -14.21
N PHE A 676 -4.14 13.73 -14.44
CA PHE A 676 -4.69 12.41 -14.08
C PHE A 676 -5.15 11.59 -15.29
N CYS A 677 -5.15 10.26 -15.18
CA CYS A 677 -5.64 9.41 -16.27
C CYS A 677 -7.17 9.36 -16.28
N LYS A 678 -7.80 9.78 -17.38
CA LYS A 678 -9.27 9.73 -17.55
C LYS A 678 -9.78 8.31 -17.41
N ALA A 679 -9.15 7.35 -18.09
CA ALA A 679 -9.57 5.94 -18.10
C ALA A 679 -9.54 5.28 -16.70
N HIS A 680 -8.50 5.59 -15.91
CA HIS A 680 -8.41 5.12 -14.53
C HIS A 680 -9.52 5.73 -13.66
N SER A 681 -9.77 7.05 -13.80
CA SER A 681 -10.83 7.73 -13.06
C SER A 681 -12.21 7.19 -13.41
N ALA A 682 -12.45 6.92 -14.69
CA ALA A 682 -13.68 6.32 -15.21
C ALA A 682 -13.96 4.94 -14.63
N SER A 683 -12.91 4.10 -14.51
CA SER A 683 -13.03 2.75 -13.96
C SER A 683 -13.55 2.75 -12.53
N TYR A 684 -12.98 3.59 -11.66
CA TYR A 684 -13.45 3.70 -10.28
C TYR A 684 -14.78 4.43 -10.13
N ALA A 685 -15.07 5.40 -11.00
CA ALA A 685 -16.37 6.06 -10.95
C ALA A 685 -17.53 5.05 -11.16
N VAL A 686 -17.34 4.00 -11.97
CA VAL A 686 -18.35 2.93 -12.12
C VAL A 686 -18.59 2.21 -10.80
N GLU A 687 -17.52 1.84 -10.10
CA GLU A 687 -17.62 1.19 -8.78
C GLU A 687 -18.29 2.10 -7.74
N SER A 688 -17.98 3.40 -7.77
CA SER A 688 -18.64 4.38 -6.92
C SER A 688 -20.15 4.41 -7.15
N TYR A 689 -20.60 4.32 -8.41
CA TYR A 689 -22.02 4.24 -8.75
C TYR A 689 -22.66 2.92 -8.32
N GLN A 690 -21.98 1.79 -8.49
CA GLN A 690 -22.46 0.50 -7.99
C GLN A 690 -22.63 0.51 -6.47
N SER A 691 -21.63 1.04 -5.76
CA SER A 691 -21.69 1.24 -4.29
C SER A 691 -22.85 2.16 -3.91
N LEU A 692 -23.04 3.25 -4.64
CA LEU A 692 -24.09 4.23 -4.38
C LEU A 692 -25.48 3.66 -4.63
N TYR A 693 -25.67 2.89 -5.70
CA TYR A 693 -26.90 2.17 -5.98
C TYR A 693 -27.28 1.24 -4.81
N LEU A 694 -26.33 0.42 -4.35
CA LEU A 694 -26.57 -0.46 -3.20
C LEU A 694 -26.86 0.35 -1.92
N LYS A 695 -26.16 1.47 -1.69
CA LYS A 695 -26.43 2.36 -0.57
C LYS A 695 -27.83 2.97 -0.63
N VAL A 696 -28.32 3.39 -1.79
CA VAL A 696 -29.62 4.07 -1.91
C VAL A 696 -30.77 3.09 -1.70
N TYR A 697 -30.74 1.92 -2.33
CA TYR A 697 -31.85 0.97 -2.32
C TYR A 697 -31.79 -0.05 -1.17
N TYR A 698 -30.58 -0.38 -0.70
CA TYR A 698 -30.32 -1.39 0.32
C TYR A 698 -29.32 -0.87 1.38
N PRO A 699 -29.60 0.28 2.02
CA PRO A 699 -28.61 0.99 2.82
C PRO A 699 -28.10 0.18 4.02
N MET A 700 -28.97 -0.58 4.70
CA MET A 700 -28.58 -1.38 5.86
C MET A 700 -27.67 -2.54 5.46
N GLU A 701 -28.05 -3.30 4.43
CA GLU A 701 -27.27 -4.40 3.89
C GLU A 701 -25.91 -3.92 3.37
N PHE A 702 -25.89 -2.81 2.64
CA PHE A 702 -24.66 -2.22 2.11
C PHE A 702 -23.73 -1.72 3.24
N MET A 703 -24.25 -1.04 4.26
CA MET A 703 -23.42 -0.59 5.39
C MET A 703 -22.85 -1.77 6.20
N VAL A 704 -23.62 -2.86 6.38
CA VAL A 704 -23.09 -4.08 7.03
C VAL A 704 -21.96 -4.69 6.20
N ALA A 705 -22.11 -4.72 4.87
CA ALA A 705 -21.03 -5.18 3.98
C ALA A 705 -19.77 -4.30 4.10
N VAL A 706 -19.92 -2.98 4.14
CA VAL A 706 -18.82 -2.03 4.34
C VAL A 706 -18.13 -2.27 5.70
N ILE A 707 -18.90 -2.48 6.77
CA ILE A 707 -18.38 -2.80 8.11
C ILE A 707 -17.56 -4.10 8.09
N ASN A 708 -18.08 -5.15 7.45
CA ASN A 708 -17.43 -6.46 7.33
C ASN A 708 -16.13 -6.40 6.52
N ASN A 709 -16.05 -5.46 5.59
CA ASN A 709 -14.85 -5.17 4.81
C ASN A 709 -13.92 -4.13 5.48
N GLN A 710 -14.14 -3.82 6.76
CA GLN A 710 -13.36 -2.88 7.58
C GLN A 710 -13.36 -1.43 7.07
N GLY A 711 -14.39 -1.05 6.31
CA GLY A 711 -14.55 0.30 5.78
C GLY A 711 -13.54 0.70 4.70
N GLY A 712 -13.46 2.02 4.48
CA GLY A 712 -12.51 2.68 3.60
C GLY A 712 -11.77 3.82 4.30
N PHE A 713 -12.29 5.03 4.20
CA PHE A 713 -11.64 6.27 4.65
C PHE A 713 -11.74 6.52 6.17
N TYR A 714 -12.89 6.26 6.75
CA TYR A 714 -13.18 6.47 8.17
C TYR A 714 -13.00 5.20 9.00
N ARG A 715 -12.91 5.35 10.32
CA ARG A 715 -12.99 4.24 11.28
C ARG A 715 -14.37 3.56 11.30
N THR A 716 -14.41 2.31 11.79
CA THR A 716 -15.62 1.47 11.80
C THR A 716 -16.85 2.11 12.45
N GLU A 717 -16.67 2.88 13.54
CA GLU A 717 -17.73 3.62 14.23
C GLU A 717 -18.57 4.47 13.28
N VAL A 718 -17.95 5.07 12.26
CA VAL A 718 -18.62 5.97 11.32
C VAL A 718 -19.58 5.21 10.41
N TYR A 719 -19.22 3.99 9.98
CA TYR A 719 -20.13 3.16 9.17
C TYR A 719 -21.24 2.52 10.03
N ILE A 720 -20.96 2.25 11.30
CA ILE A 720 -21.99 1.82 12.25
C ILE A 720 -23.00 2.96 12.50
N HIS A 721 -22.52 4.20 12.61
CA HIS A 721 -23.38 5.38 12.64
C HIS A 721 -24.23 5.49 11.37
N GLU A 722 -23.62 5.33 10.18
CA GLU A 722 -24.38 5.34 8.92
C GLU A 722 -25.42 4.21 8.83
N ALA A 723 -25.11 3.01 9.33
CA ALA A 723 -26.08 1.92 9.41
C ALA A 723 -27.27 2.29 10.31
N ARG A 724 -27.00 2.93 11.47
CA ARG A 724 -28.04 3.44 12.37
C ARG A 724 -28.89 4.53 11.69
N MET A 725 -28.26 5.47 10.98
CA MET A 725 -28.96 6.52 10.22
C MET A 725 -29.80 5.94 9.07
N SER A 726 -29.46 4.73 8.62
CA SER A 726 -30.19 3.97 7.60
C SER A 726 -31.37 3.16 8.15
N GLY A 727 -31.63 3.24 9.46
CA GLY A 727 -32.73 2.54 10.13
C GLY A 727 -32.35 1.21 10.80
N ALA A 728 -31.06 0.84 10.84
CA ALA A 728 -30.63 -0.38 11.50
C ALA A 728 -30.62 -0.22 13.04
N THR A 729 -31.05 -1.28 13.74
CA THR A 729 -30.92 -1.38 15.19
C THR A 729 -29.61 -2.06 15.53
N ILE A 730 -28.63 -1.28 16.01
CA ILE A 730 -27.30 -1.78 16.32
C ILE A 730 -27.31 -2.52 17.66
N GLN A 731 -26.90 -3.79 17.63
CA GLN A 731 -26.81 -4.69 18.77
C GLN A 731 -25.34 -5.04 19.05
N ASN A 732 -24.96 -5.05 20.32
CA ASN A 732 -23.65 -5.54 20.75
C ASN A 732 -23.46 -7.02 20.37
N PRO A 733 -22.19 -7.48 20.25
CA PRO A 733 -21.88 -8.87 20.01
C PRO A 733 -22.68 -9.81 20.90
N CYS A 734 -23.16 -10.93 20.35
CA CYS A 734 -23.99 -11.91 21.04
C CYS A 734 -23.53 -13.32 20.69
N VAL A 735 -23.29 -14.16 21.69
CA VAL A 735 -22.84 -15.56 21.45
C VAL A 735 -23.82 -16.37 20.60
N ASN A 736 -25.11 -16.04 20.65
CA ASN A 736 -26.14 -16.77 19.91
C ASN A 736 -26.44 -16.21 18.52
N HIS A 737 -26.15 -14.93 18.24
CA HIS A 737 -26.53 -14.28 16.99
C HIS A 737 -25.35 -13.75 16.16
N SER A 738 -24.27 -13.28 16.81
CA SER A 738 -23.10 -12.73 16.12
C SER A 738 -22.21 -13.81 15.52
N ASP A 739 -21.61 -13.52 14.38
CA ASP A 739 -20.52 -14.30 13.82
C ASP A 739 -19.17 -13.58 14.09
N ILE A 740 -18.08 -14.03 13.47
CA ILE A 740 -16.82 -13.29 13.39
C ILE A 740 -17.08 -11.93 12.74
N ILE A 741 -17.84 -11.94 11.65
CA ILE A 741 -18.31 -10.75 10.94
C ILE A 741 -19.65 -10.24 11.51
N THR A 742 -19.99 -9.00 11.22
CA THR A 742 -21.28 -8.41 11.56
C THR A 742 -22.41 -9.07 10.75
N THR A 743 -23.51 -9.38 11.43
CA THR A 743 -24.67 -10.08 10.86
C THR A 743 -25.91 -9.19 10.90
N LEU A 744 -26.83 -9.40 9.96
CA LEU A 744 -28.08 -8.64 9.81
C LEU A 744 -29.27 -9.61 9.79
N TYR A 745 -30.25 -9.37 10.66
CA TYR A 745 -31.51 -10.10 10.70
C TYR A 745 -32.67 -9.10 10.64
N GLY A 746 -33.30 -8.96 9.47
CA GLY A 746 -34.33 -7.94 9.25
C GLY A 746 -33.72 -6.54 9.36
N THR A 747 -33.95 -5.87 10.49
CA THR A 747 -33.38 -4.55 10.83
C THR A 747 -32.32 -4.61 11.93
N ASP A 748 -32.15 -5.77 12.60
CA ASP A 748 -31.25 -5.92 13.73
C ASP A 748 -29.84 -6.29 13.24
N VAL A 749 -28.88 -5.42 13.53
CA VAL A 749 -27.46 -5.60 13.17
C VAL A 749 -26.68 -6.02 14.41
N TYR A 750 -26.22 -7.26 14.44
CA TYR A 750 -25.37 -7.77 15.52
C TYR A 750 -23.91 -7.62 15.14
N LEU A 751 -23.17 -6.80 15.89
CA LEU A 751 -21.74 -6.59 15.67
C LEU A 751 -20.98 -7.93 15.77
N GLY A 752 -20.05 -8.14 14.84
CA GLY A 752 -19.20 -9.33 14.82
C GLY A 752 -18.15 -9.33 15.93
N PHE A 753 -17.68 -10.53 16.31
CA PHE A 753 -16.61 -10.68 17.30
C PHE A 753 -15.29 -10.03 16.88
N MET A 754 -15.06 -9.82 15.58
CA MET A 754 -13.87 -9.14 15.05
C MET A 754 -13.68 -7.71 15.58
N HIS A 755 -14.74 -7.07 16.09
CA HIS A 755 -14.68 -5.69 16.62
C HIS A 755 -14.28 -5.63 18.10
N LEU A 756 -14.24 -6.76 18.81
CA LEU A 756 -13.90 -6.81 20.23
C LEU A 756 -12.40 -6.73 20.47
N GLN A 757 -11.97 -5.70 21.20
CA GLN A 757 -10.60 -5.58 21.66
C GLN A 757 -10.33 -6.59 22.79
N GLY A 758 -9.27 -7.38 22.65
CA GLY A 758 -8.84 -8.34 23.68
C GLY A 758 -9.50 -9.71 23.62
N LEU A 759 -10.36 -10.00 22.63
CA LEU A 759 -10.85 -11.35 22.37
C LEU A 759 -9.97 -12.05 21.33
N GLU A 760 -9.49 -13.25 21.64
CA GLU A 760 -8.69 -14.04 20.70
C GLU A 760 -9.53 -14.54 19.51
N SER A 761 -9.02 -14.40 18.28
CA SER A 761 -9.74 -14.82 17.06
C SER A 761 -10.09 -16.30 17.07
N LYS A 762 -9.15 -17.17 17.50
CA LYS A 762 -9.39 -18.62 17.61
C LYS A 762 -10.55 -18.95 18.55
N LEU A 763 -10.70 -18.18 19.63
CA LEU A 763 -11.78 -18.37 20.58
C LEU A 763 -13.12 -17.96 19.97
N ALA A 764 -13.15 -16.83 19.26
CA ALA A 764 -14.34 -16.40 18.53
C ALA A 764 -14.78 -17.46 17.50
N ASP A 765 -13.84 -18.04 16.75
CA ASP A 765 -14.11 -19.11 15.78
C ASP A 765 -14.70 -20.35 16.47
N GLN A 766 -14.17 -20.73 17.64
CA GLN A 766 -14.70 -21.84 18.43
C GLN A 766 -16.13 -21.58 18.92
N ILE A 767 -16.43 -20.35 19.39
CA ILE A 767 -17.79 -19.98 19.83
C ILE A 767 -18.79 -20.17 18.69
N VAL A 768 -18.46 -19.71 17.49
CA VAL A 768 -19.32 -19.85 16.31
C VAL A 768 -19.43 -21.31 15.88
N ALA A 769 -18.31 -22.03 15.77
CA ALA A 769 -18.28 -23.42 15.33
C ALA A 769 -19.09 -24.35 16.26
N GLN A 770 -18.95 -24.19 17.58
CA GLN A 770 -19.70 -24.97 18.56
C GLN A 770 -21.21 -24.65 18.50
N ARG A 771 -21.58 -23.38 18.29
CA ARG A 771 -22.98 -23.00 18.08
C ARG A 771 -23.57 -23.65 16.83
N LEU A 772 -22.86 -23.61 15.70
CA LEU A 772 -23.33 -24.20 14.45
C LEU A 772 -23.49 -25.72 14.56
N LYS A 773 -22.62 -26.39 15.31
CA LYS A 773 -22.64 -27.85 15.48
C LYS A 773 -23.66 -28.35 16.52
N HIS A 774 -23.86 -27.61 17.62
CA HIS A 774 -24.64 -28.06 18.78
C HIS A 774 -25.86 -27.18 19.10
N GLY A 775 -26.19 -26.21 18.23
CA GLY A 775 -27.28 -25.26 18.43
C GLY A 775 -26.92 -24.10 19.37
N ALA A 776 -27.91 -23.24 19.63
CA ALA A 776 -27.76 -22.06 20.48
C ALA A 776 -27.36 -22.42 21.92
N TYR A 777 -26.58 -21.54 22.55
CA TYR A 777 -26.22 -21.64 23.96
C TYR A 777 -27.42 -21.32 24.84
N ILE A 778 -27.65 -22.16 25.85
CA ILE A 778 -28.78 -22.02 26.79
C ILE A 778 -28.40 -21.34 28.11
N SER A 779 -27.13 -21.39 28.51
CA SER A 779 -26.63 -20.75 29.72
C SER A 779 -25.11 -20.48 29.65
N LEU A 780 -24.57 -19.77 30.67
CA LEU A 780 -23.13 -19.56 30.80
C LEU A 780 -22.39 -20.89 31.02
N GLU A 781 -22.96 -21.78 31.83
CA GLU A 781 -22.41 -23.12 32.09
C GLU A 781 -22.31 -23.94 30.80
N ASP A 782 -23.35 -23.89 29.96
CA ASP A 782 -23.38 -24.57 28.67
C ASP A 782 -22.29 -24.02 27.71
N LEU A 783 -22.11 -22.70 27.68
CA LEU A 783 -21.01 -22.09 26.92
C LEU A 783 -19.63 -22.57 27.41
N LEU A 784 -19.37 -22.52 28.71
CA LEU A 784 -18.07 -22.90 29.28
C LEU A 784 -17.76 -24.40 29.16
N ARG A 785 -18.79 -25.25 29.12
CA ARG A 785 -18.64 -26.69 28.84
C ARG A 785 -18.25 -26.94 27.38
N ARG A 786 -18.83 -26.20 26.43
CA ARG A 786 -18.60 -26.39 24.99
C ARG A 786 -17.33 -25.68 24.49
N VAL A 787 -16.99 -24.54 25.09
CA VAL A 787 -15.86 -23.70 24.69
C VAL A 787 -14.98 -23.40 25.90
N PRO A 788 -13.81 -24.05 26.04
CA PRO A 788 -12.89 -23.78 27.13
C PRO A 788 -12.27 -22.39 26.97
N MET A 789 -12.40 -21.53 27.97
CA MET A 789 -11.86 -20.16 27.95
C MET A 789 -11.44 -19.68 29.34
N GLY A 790 -10.49 -18.74 29.38
CA GLY A 790 -10.01 -18.12 30.61
C GLY A 790 -10.96 -17.04 31.15
N ILE A 791 -10.74 -16.61 32.39
CA ILE A 791 -11.58 -15.60 33.06
C ILE A 791 -11.60 -14.27 32.30
N GLU A 792 -10.47 -13.85 31.73
CA GLU A 792 -10.37 -12.57 31.00
C GLU A 792 -11.28 -12.54 29.77
N SER A 793 -11.28 -13.61 28.97
CA SER A 793 -12.15 -13.70 27.79
C SER A 793 -13.64 -13.72 28.16
N ILE A 794 -14.00 -14.43 29.24
CA ILE A 794 -15.38 -14.46 29.75
C ILE A 794 -15.79 -13.08 30.25
N GLN A 795 -14.89 -12.38 30.97
CA GLN A 795 -15.13 -11.02 31.43
C GLN A 795 -15.42 -10.09 30.26
N THR A 796 -14.65 -10.16 29.18
CA THR A 796 -14.92 -9.40 27.95
C THR A 796 -16.31 -9.69 27.38
N LEU A 797 -16.71 -10.96 27.28
CA LEU A 797 -18.03 -11.35 26.78
C LEU A 797 -19.18 -10.91 27.69
N ILE A 798 -19.00 -10.93 29.01
CA ILE A 798 -19.98 -10.43 29.98
C ILE A 798 -20.10 -8.92 29.88
N PHE A 799 -18.96 -8.19 29.88
CA PHE A 799 -18.93 -6.73 29.87
C PHE A 799 -19.49 -6.13 28.59
N ILE A 800 -19.30 -6.77 27.43
CA ILE A 800 -19.99 -6.31 26.21
C ILE A 800 -21.48 -6.70 26.16
N GLY A 801 -21.95 -7.54 27.09
CA GLY A 801 -23.35 -8.00 27.11
C GLY A 801 -23.64 -9.11 26.11
N ALA A 802 -22.63 -9.91 25.72
CA ALA A 802 -22.80 -11.02 24.79
C ALA A 802 -23.67 -12.18 25.33
N LEU A 803 -23.85 -12.21 26.65
CA LEU A 803 -24.61 -13.22 27.39
C LEU A 803 -25.99 -12.73 27.88
N ARG A 804 -26.48 -11.60 27.33
CA ARG A 804 -27.77 -11.00 27.72
C ARG A 804 -28.99 -11.92 27.58
N PHE A 805 -28.91 -12.94 26.70
CA PHE A 805 -29.95 -13.96 26.54
C PHE A 805 -30.23 -14.77 27.82
N THR A 806 -29.30 -14.78 28.78
CA THR A 806 -29.46 -15.47 30.07
C THR A 806 -30.42 -14.74 31.02
N GLY A 807 -30.76 -13.47 30.75
CA GLY A 807 -31.58 -12.64 31.63
C GLY A 807 -30.91 -12.21 32.95
N LYS A 808 -29.64 -12.57 33.16
CA LYS A 808 -28.86 -12.25 34.37
C LYS A 808 -28.08 -10.94 34.21
N SER A 809 -27.84 -10.27 35.33
CA SER A 809 -26.99 -9.07 35.36
C SER A 809 -25.51 -9.41 35.16
N LYS A 810 -24.71 -8.45 34.69
CA LYS A 810 -23.26 -8.64 34.49
C LYS A 810 -22.53 -9.08 35.77
N SER A 811 -22.90 -8.50 36.91
CA SER A 811 -22.30 -8.85 38.21
C SER A 811 -22.60 -10.28 38.63
N GLU A 812 -23.83 -10.75 38.43
CA GLU A 812 -24.21 -12.14 38.68
C GLU A 812 -23.44 -13.09 37.77
N LEU A 813 -23.36 -12.78 36.47
CA LEU A 813 -22.60 -13.58 35.50
C LEU A 813 -21.11 -13.66 35.86
N LEU A 814 -20.50 -12.59 36.38
CA LEU A 814 -19.09 -12.60 36.79
C LEU A 814 -18.84 -13.51 37.99
N VAL A 815 -19.72 -13.46 39.00
CA VAL A 815 -19.62 -14.34 40.17
C VAL A 815 -19.83 -15.79 39.76
N HIS A 816 -20.83 -16.05 38.92
CA HIS A 816 -21.10 -17.38 38.37
C HIS A 816 -19.90 -17.89 37.58
N ALA A 817 -19.34 -17.09 36.68
CA ALA A 817 -18.16 -17.45 35.90
C ALA A 817 -16.97 -17.85 36.78
N ARG A 818 -16.71 -17.08 37.86
CA ARG A 818 -15.61 -17.40 38.80
C ARG A 818 -15.86 -18.70 39.55
N LEU A 819 -17.07 -18.92 40.06
CA LEU A 819 -17.42 -20.16 40.75
C LEU A 819 -17.28 -21.38 39.82
N LEU A 820 -17.77 -21.24 38.59
CA LEU A 820 -17.67 -22.28 37.57
C LEU A 820 -16.22 -22.58 37.24
N LEU A 821 -15.37 -21.58 36.97
CA LEU A 821 -13.95 -21.80 36.64
C LEU A 821 -13.11 -22.37 37.78
N VAL A 822 -13.49 -22.15 39.04
CA VAL A 822 -12.85 -22.81 40.19
C VAL A 822 -13.20 -24.30 40.22
N SER A 823 -14.44 -24.67 39.85
CA SER A 823 -14.93 -26.05 39.84
C SER A 823 -14.63 -26.82 38.54
N PHE A 824 -14.63 -26.14 37.40
CA PHE A 824 -14.33 -26.66 36.06
C PHE A 824 -12.87 -26.38 35.74
N LYS A 825 -12.01 -27.38 35.93
CA LYS A 825 -10.70 -27.37 35.27
C LYS A 825 -10.94 -27.60 33.77
N PRO A 826 -10.41 -26.77 32.86
CA PRO A 826 -10.57 -26.94 31.42
C PRO A 826 -9.79 -28.17 30.97
N GLN A 827 -10.42 -29.34 31.08
CA GLN A 827 -10.02 -30.56 30.39
C GLN A 827 -11.17 -30.95 29.47
N THR A 828 -10.84 -31.43 28.28
CA THR A 828 -11.77 -31.92 27.25
C THR A 828 -12.61 -33.06 27.83
N GLN A 829 -13.79 -32.76 28.36
CA GLN A 829 -14.62 -33.75 29.02
C GLN A 829 -15.40 -34.61 28.00
N GLN A 830 -15.42 -35.91 28.27
CA GLN A 830 -16.20 -36.90 27.53
C GLN A 830 -17.71 -36.60 27.63
N PRO A 831 -18.51 -36.99 26.62
CA PRO A 831 -19.96 -36.82 26.66
C PRO A 831 -20.56 -37.54 27.88
N VAL A 832 -21.29 -36.78 28.71
CA VAL A 832 -21.92 -37.28 29.93
C VAL A 832 -23.36 -37.69 29.62
N LEU A 833 -23.76 -38.90 30.03
CA LEU A 833 -25.10 -39.46 29.74
C LEU A 833 -26.23 -38.77 30.52
N LEU A 834 -25.89 -38.05 31.61
CA LEU A 834 -26.80 -37.32 32.48
C LEU A 834 -26.23 -35.93 32.73
N HIS A 835 -27.00 -34.89 32.42
CA HIS A 835 -26.61 -33.50 32.71
C HIS A 835 -27.04 -33.13 34.12
N GLU A 836 -26.08 -32.75 34.98
CA GLU A 836 -26.42 -32.13 36.26
C GLU A 836 -27.08 -30.75 36.01
N PRO A 837 -28.24 -30.48 36.66
CA PRO A 837 -28.89 -29.18 36.54
C PRO A 837 -28.00 -28.06 37.09
N ALA A 838 -28.04 -26.89 36.45
CA ALA A 838 -27.27 -25.74 36.88
C ALA A 838 -27.70 -25.33 38.30
N ARG A 839 -26.73 -25.12 39.20
CA ARG A 839 -27.01 -24.60 40.56
C ARG A 839 -27.44 -23.14 40.44
N GLU A 840 -28.66 -22.83 40.87
CA GLU A 840 -29.14 -21.46 40.95
C GLU A 840 -28.69 -20.82 42.27
N TYR A 841 -27.97 -19.71 42.17
CA TYR A 841 -27.58 -18.88 43.31
C TYR A 841 -28.38 -17.56 43.22
N THR A 842 -29.09 -17.20 44.28
CA THR A 842 -29.74 -15.89 44.39
C THR A 842 -28.77 -14.91 45.03
N LEU A 843 -28.23 -13.99 44.23
CA LEU A 843 -27.33 -12.93 44.68
C LEU A 843 -28.14 -11.65 44.99
N PRO A 844 -27.63 -10.76 45.87
CA PRO A 844 -28.22 -9.46 46.07
C PRO A 844 -28.16 -8.64 44.78
N LYS A 845 -29.26 -7.94 44.45
CA LYS A 845 -29.30 -7.02 43.30
C LYS A 845 -28.35 -5.85 43.56
N LEU A 846 -27.29 -5.77 42.77
CA LEU A 846 -26.38 -4.63 42.77
C LEU A 846 -26.96 -3.54 41.85
N GLU A 847 -27.13 -2.33 42.37
CA GLU A 847 -27.54 -1.19 41.56
C GLU A 847 -26.41 -0.84 40.57
N ARG A 848 -26.76 -0.68 39.29
CA ARG A 848 -25.84 -0.23 38.23
C ARG A 848 -26.46 0.92 37.46
N SER A 849 -25.63 1.86 37.06
CA SER A 849 -26.04 2.94 36.16
C SER A 849 -26.17 2.40 34.74
N ALA A 850 -27.21 2.86 34.02
CA ALA A 850 -27.38 2.53 32.61
C ALA A 850 -26.20 2.99 31.74
N PHE A 851 -25.43 3.99 32.20
CA PHE A 851 -24.24 4.48 31.48
C PHE A 851 -23.00 3.60 31.65
N GLU A 852 -22.96 2.69 32.63
CA GLU A 852 -21.82 1.77 32.78
C GLU A 852 -21.63 0.91 31.53
N ASP A 853 -22.72 0.52 30.88
CA ASP A 853 -22.67 -0.27 29.65
C ASP A 853 -22.01 0.51 28.51
N ALA A 854 -22.27 1.82 28.39
CA ALA A 854 -21.62 2.68 27.41
C ALA A 854 -20.10 2.82 27.65
N PHE A 855 -19.66 2.85 28.91
CA PHE A 855 -18.23 2.88 29.24
C PHE A 855 -17.54 1.54 29.00
N ASP A 856 -18.20 0.41 29.29
CA ASP A 856 -17.73 -0.93 28.91
C ASP A 856 -17.57 -1.03 27.38
N GLU A 857 -18.53 -0.52 26.61
CA GLU A 857 -18.49 -0.47 25.14
C GLU A 857 -17.34 0.40 24.62
N ILE A 858 -17.13 1.60 25.16
CA ILE A 858 -15.99 2.44 24.77
C ILE A 858 -14.66 1.72 25.06
N GLU A 859 -14.58 0.97 26.14
CA GLU A 859 -13.36 0.24 26.50
C GLU A 859 -13.07 -0.94 25.57
N LEU A 860 -14.11 -1.68 25.17
CA LEU A 860 -14.01 -2.95 24.43
C LEU A 860 -14.19 -2.80 22.91
N LEU A 861 -14.95 -1.80 22.45
CA LEU A 861 -15.20 -1.50 21.03
C LEU A 861 -14.53 -0.19 20.58
N GLY A 862 -14.27 0.74 21.51
CA GLY A 862 -13.76 2.07 21.22
C GLY A 862 -14.85 3.16 21.07
N PHE A 863 -16.13 2.79 21.08
CA PHE A 863 -17.28 3.69 20.92
C PHE A 863 -18.53 3.13 21.62
N PRO A 864 -19.49 3.98 22.02
CA PRO A 864 -20.75 3.52 22.61
C PRO A 864 -21.77 3.10 21.54
N THR A 865 -22.49 2.03 21.81
CA THR A 865 -23.60 1.54 20.97
C THR A 865 -24.95 1.74 21.67
N SER A 866 -24.98 1.63 23.00
CA SER A 866 -26.19 1.71 23.83
C SER A 866 -26.76 3.13 23.97
N CYS A 867 -25.94 4.17 23.77
CA CYS A 867 -26.40 5.56 23.81
C CYS A 867 -25.61 6.44 22.84
N SER A 868 -26.08 7.68 22.64
CA SER A 868 -25.32 8.67 21.88
C SER A 868 -24.14 9.18 22.70
N PRO A 869 -22.98 9.50 22.09
CA PRO A 869 -21.90 10.21 22.77
C PRO A 869 -22.36 11.53 23.41
N PHE A 870 -23.42 12.16 22.87
CA PHE A 870 -24.00 13.38 23.43
C PHE A 870 -24.74 13.15 24.75
N ASP A 871 -25.22 11.93 25.02
CA ASP A 871 -25.93 11.58 26.25
C ASP A 871 -24.97 11.40 27.42
N LEU A 872 -23.70 11.10 27.13
CA LEU A 872 -22.62 11.00 28.11
C LEU A 872 -22.11 12.37 28.58
N LEU A 873 -22.64 13.48 28.06
CA LEU A 873 -22.21 14.83 28.45
C LEU A 873 -22.82 15.28 29.77
N GLN A 874 -22.04 16.00 30.57
CA GLN A 874 -22.53 16.64 31.80
C GLN A 874 -23.57 17.74 31.51
N THR A 875 -23.49 18.37 30.34
CA THR A 875 -24.44 19.41 29.92
C THR A 875 -25.67 18.83 29.23
N ARG A 876 -26.83 19.46 29.46
CA ARG A 876 -28.07 19.18 28.73
C ARG A 876 -28.22 19.99 27.44
N TYR A 877 -27.35 20.98 27.21
CA TYR A 877 -27.39 21.77 25.98
C TYR A 877 -27.06 20.89 24.76
N ARG A 878 -27.76 21.08 23.63
CA ARG A 878 -27.64 20.27 22.41
C ARG A 878 -27.34 21.09 21.14
N GLY A 879 -26.91 22.34 21.29
CA GLY A 879 -26.71 23.25 20.16
C GLY A 879 -27.94 24.13 19.91
N THR A 880 -27.73 25.26 19.24
CA THR A 880 -28.81 26.21 18.89
C THR A 880 -29.29 26.00 17.46
N ILE A 881 -28.42 25.49 16.58
CA ILE A 881 -28.65 25.29 15.15
C ILE A 881 -28.15 23.89 14.78
N MET A 882 -28.85 23.23 13.86
CA MET A 882 -28.47 21.91 13.32
C MET A 882 -27.96 22.02 11.88
N VAL A 883 -27.40 20.94 11.34
CA VAL A 883 -26.75 20.95 10.02
C VAL A 883 -27.70 21.32 8.88
N ASN A 884 -28.94 20.86 8.95
CA ASN A 884 -29.99 21.13 7.96
C ASN A 884 -30.32 22.63 7.83
N GLU A 885 -30.03 23.44 8.84
CA GLU A 885 -30.30 24.87 8.87
C GLU A 885 -29.10 25.73 8.41
N LEU A 886 -27.91 25.13 8.21
CA LEU A 886 -26.68 25.88 7.95
C LEU A 886 -26.74 26.74 6.70
N THR A 887 -27.32 26.24 5.60
CA THR A 887 -27.41 26.98 4.34
C THR A 887 -28.23 28.27 4.47
N GLN A 888 -29.19 28.32 5.40
CA GLN A 888 -30.03 29.49 5.67
C GLN A 888 -29.33 30.54 6.56
N HIS A 889 -28.18 30.19 7.13
CA HIS A 889 -27.43 31.01 8.08
C HIS A 889 -26.13 31.57 7.49
N HIS A 890 -26.03 31.72 6.16
CA HIS A 890 -24.86 32.29 5.51
C HIS A 890 -24.47 33.66 6.11
N LYS A 891 -23.18 33.81 6.43
CA LYS A 891 -22.57 34.97 7.11
C LYS A 891 -23.11 35.27 8.51
N LYS A 892 -23.84 34.34 9.13
CA LYS A 892 -24.28 34.46 10.52
C LYS A 892 -23.40 33.64 11.45
N GLN A 893 -23.29 34.09 12.70
CA GLN A 893 -22.61 33.35 13.75
C GLN A 893 -23.56 32.30 14.33
N VAL A 894 -23.07 31.08 14.50
CA VAL A 894 -23.84 29.93 14.99
C VAL A 894 -23.09 29.22 16.10
N LYS A 895 -23.85 28.61 17.02
CA LYS A 895 -23.34 27.82 18.13
C LYS A 895 -23.89 26.40 18.04
N MET A 896 -22.99 25.43 17.86
CA MET A 896 -23.33 24.04 17.61
C MET A 896 -22.60 23.11 18.57
N LEU A 897 -23.27 22.04 18.98
CA LEU A 897 -22.64 20.93 19.69
C LEU A 897 -22.44 19.79 18.68
N ALA A 898 -21.22 19.26 18.59
CA ALA A 898 -20.90 18.27 17.57
C ALA A 898 -19.86 17.25 18.05
N TYR A 899 -19.91 16.05 17.49
CA TYR A 899 -18.97 14.96 17.74
C TYR A 899 -17.89 14.93 16.65
N LEU A 900 -16.62 14.91 17.06
CA LEU A 900 -15.49 14.96 16.14
C LEU A 900 -15.26 13.61 15.45
N ILE A 901 -15.39 13.60 14.13
CA ILE A 901 -15.13 12.39 13.32
C ILE A 901 -13.69 12.40 12.82
N SER A 902 -13.32 13.43 12.06
CA SER A 902 -11.98 13.49 11.45
C SER A 902 -11.44 14.90 11.43
N ARG A 903 -10.11 15.03 11.44
CA ARG A 903 -9.42 16.29 11.19
C ARG A 903 -8.28 16.15 10.20
N LYS A 904 -8.12 17.17 9.37
CA LYS A 904 -7.05 17.27 8.37
C LYS A 904 -6.17 18.46 8.65
N HIS A 905 -4.89 18.21 8.86
CA HIS A 905 -3.84 19.21 9.04
C HIS A 905 -3.46 19.83 7.69
N VAL A 906 -3.43 21.16 7.59
CA VAL A 906 -2.97 21.87 6.39
C VAL A 906 -1.99 22.97 6.79
N PRO A 907 -0.71 22.88 6.38
CA PRO A 907 0.27 23.93 6.66
C PRO A 907 -0.01 25.16 5.79
N THR A 908 0.08 26.35 6.39
CA THR A 908 -0.08 27.65 5.69
C THR A 908 1.07 28.61 6.02
N LYS A 909 1.22 29.70 5.25
CA LYS A 909 2.25 30.72 5.50
C LYS A 909 2.14 31.37 6.90
N ARG A 910 0.92 31.42 7.47
CA ARG A 910 0.63 32.05 8.77
C ARG A 910 0.58 31.05 9.94
N GLY A 911 1.00 29.80 9.71
CA GLY A 911 0.90 28.71 10.68
C GLY A 911 -0.05 27.61 10.22
N THR A 912 -0.38 26.69 11.12
CA THR A 912 -1.15 25.50 10.77
C THR A 912 -2.66 25.72 10.83
N MET A 913 -3.35 25.35 9.75
CA MET A 913 -4.82 25.31 9.67
C MET A 913 -5.30 23.86 9.81
N TYR A 914 -6.52 23.67 10.32
CA TYR A 914 -7.19 22.37 10.32
C TYR A 914 -8.57 22.46 9.67
N PHE A 915 -8.94 21.40 8.94
CA PHE A 915 -10.32 21.14 8.55
C PHE A 915 -10.87 20.03 9.43
N GLY A 916 -12.03 20.25 10.05
CA GLY A 916 -12.70 19.25 10.88
C GLY A 916 -14.01 18.80 10.25
N THR A 917 -14.26 17.49 10.27
CA THR A 917 -15.54 16.87 9.89
C THR A 917 -16.22 16.35 11.15
N TRP A 918 -17.49 16.67 11.29
CA TRP A 918 -18.25 16.47 12.52
C TRP A 918 -19.62 15.87 12.24
N VAL A 919 -20.22 15.32 13.29
CA VAL A 919 -21.62 14.91 13.34
C VAL A 919 -22.35 15.76 14.36
N ASP A 920 -23.51 16.32 14.01
CA ASP A 920 -24.38 17.03 14.96
C ASP A 920 -25.22 16.08 15.83
N VAL A 921 -26.04 16.64 16.71
CA VAL A 921 -26.90 15.85 17.60
C VAL A 921 -27.95 15.03 16.84
N GLN A 922 -28.31 15.44 15.63
CA GLN A 922 -29.25 14.72 14.76
C GLN A 922 -28.56 13.65 13.89
N GLY A 923 -27.24 13.51 13.97
CA GLY A 923 -26.48 12.53 13.20
C GLY A 923 -26.01 13.00 11.83
N ASN A 924 -26.20 14.29 11.49
CA ASN A 924 -25.85 14.84 10.18
C ASN A 924 -24.41 15.36 10.14
N TYR A 925 -23.75 15.17 9.00
CA TYR A 925 -22.35 15.57 8.80
C TYR A 925 -22.20 17.02 8.35
N PHE A 926 -21.19 17.71 8.89
CA PHE A 926 -20.76 19.01 8.40
C PHE A 926 -19.26 19.23 8.58
N ASP A 927 -18.74 20.23 7.86
CA ASP A 927 -17.32 20.56 7.84
C ASP A 927 -17.04 21.95 8.40
N THR A 928 -15.83 22.10 8.94
CA THR A 928 -15.37 23.32 9.61
C THR A 928 -13.95 23.66 9.20
N ALA A 929 -13.61 24.95 9.27
CA ALA A 929 -12.27 25.46 9.08
C ALA A 929 -11.75 26.13 10.37
N HIS A 930 -10.52 25.82 10.74
CA HIS A 930 -9.86 26.29 11.97
C HIS A 930 -8.54 26.96 11.60
N PHE A 931 -8.46 28.27 11.81
CA PHE A 931 -7.28 29.08 11.48
C PHE A 931 -6.24 29.04 12.61
N PRO A 932 -4.95 29.31 12.30
CA PRO A 932 -3.86 29.26 13.29
C PRO A 932 -4.13 30.09 14.55
N ASP A 933 -4.68 31.31 14.37
CA ASP A 933 -4.97 32.25 15.45
C ASP A 933 -5.98 31.67 16.46
N CYS A 934 -7.04 31.00 15.96
CA CYS A 934 -8.04 30.35 16.79
C CYS A 934 -7.44 29.13 17.52
N LEU A 935 -6.63 28.34 16.83
CA LEU A 935 -6.05 27.11 17.37
C LEU A 935 -4.99 27.35 18.45
N ALA A 936 -4.33 28.51 18.43
CA ALA A 936 -3.39 28.90 19.46
C ALA A 936 -4.09 29.05 20.83
N GLU A 937 -5.30 29.59 20.86
CA GLU A 937 -6.10 29.79 22.08
C GLU A 937 -7.01 28.58 22.38
N TYR A 938 -7.59 27.97 21.35
CA TYR A 938 -8.56 26.89 21.44
C TYR A 938 -8.10 25.66 20.62
N PRO A 939 -7.08 24.90 21.07
CA PRO A 939 -6.59 23.74 20.33
C PRO A 939 -7.53 22.53 20.44
N PHE A 940 -7.42 21.61 19.47
CA PHE A 940 -8.04 20.28 19.56
C PHE A 940 -7.49 19.50 20.76
N LYS A 941 -8.37 18.82 21.49
CA LYS A 941 -8.06 18.00 22.69
C LYS A 941 -8.41 16.52 22.48
N GLY A 942 -8.25 16.02 21.25
CA GLY A 942 -8.56 14.63 20.84
C GLY A 942 -10.05 14.34 20.63
N GLY A 943 -10.39 13.08 20.35
CA GLY A 943 -11.75 12.64 20.02
C GLY A 943 -12.77 12.93 21.12
N GLY A 944 -14.01 13.23 20.72
CA GLY A 944 -15.11 13.53 21.64
C GLY A 944 -16.06 14.62 21.12
N CYS A 945 -16.98 15.07 21.99
CA CYS A 945 -17.92 16.14 21.67
C CYS A 945 -17.35 17.52 22.00
N TYR A 946 -17.59 18.47 21.11
CA TYR A 946 -17.15 19.85 21.22
C TYR A 946 -18.32 20.80 21.08
N LEU A 947 -18.24 21.90 21.83
CA LEU A 947 -19.06 23.07 21.63
C LEU A 947 -18.32 24.03 20.70
N LEU A 948 -18.91 24.33 19.56
CA LEU A 948 -18.33 25.11 18.48
C LEU A 948 -19.07 26.44 18.34
N LEU A 949 -18.33 27.54 18.26
CA LEU A 949 -18.84 28.87 17.93
C LEU A 949 -18.10 29.37 16.69
N GLY A 950 -18.85 29.67 15.62
CA GLY A 950 -18.25 30.03 14.35
C GLY A 950 -19.21 30.77 13.41
N THR A 951 -18.69 31.30 12.31
CA THR A 951 -19.48 31.93 11.25
C THR A 951 -19.69 30.94 10.11
N VAL A 952 -20.93 30.84 9.61
CA VAL A 952 -21.23 29.97 8.47
C VAL A 952 -20.87 30.66 7.16
N GLU A 953 -20.03 30.00 6.38
CA GLU A 953 -19.73 30.35 4.99
C GLU A 953 -20.40 29.35 4.06
N VAL A 954 -21.01 29.82 2.99
CA VAL A 954 -21.64 28.97 1.99
C VAL A 954 -20.93 29.23 0.67
N ASP A 955 -20.20 28.23 0.22
CA ASP A 955 -19.46 28.25 -1.04
C ASP A 955 -20.24 27.43 -2.07
N TYR A 956 -20.88 28.13 -3.01
CA TYR A 956 -21.91 27.59 -3.92
C TYR A 956 -23.07 26.93 -3.15
N HIS A 957 -23.00 25.61 -2.97
CA HIS A 957 -24.03 24.79 -2.31
C HIS A 957 -23.50 24.02 -1.10
N PHE A 958 -22.29 24.36 -0.65
CA PHE A 958 -21.58 23.69 0.43
C PHE A 958 -21.37 24.64 1.62
N PRO A 959 -22.07 24.42 2.76
CA PRO A 959 -21.85 25.17 3.98
C PRO A 959 -20.60 24.66 4.72
N THR A 960 -19.77 25.58 5.20
CA THR A 960 -18.62 25.34 6.07
C THR A 960 -18.66 26.34 7.22
N ILE A 961 -18.29 25.92 8.42
CA ILE A 961 -18.24 26.84 9.57
C ILE A 961 -16.78 27.24 9.86
N THR A 962 -16.49 28.53 9.79
CA THR A 962 -15.22 29.08 10.26
C THR A 962 -15.28 29.24 11.78
N ILE A 963 -14.46 28.48 12.50
CA ILE A 963 -14.49 28.43 13.95
C ILE A 963 -13.72 29.60 14.55
N HIS A 964 -14.37 30.27 15.52
CA HIS A 964 -13.78 31.35 16.32
C HIS A 964 -13.41 30.86 17.73
N LYS A 965 -14.25 30.00 18.31
CA LYS A 965 -14.01 29.39 19.62
C LYS A 965 -14.50 27.94 19.62
N MET A 966 -13.75 27.08 20.30
CA MET A 966 -14.21 25.72 20.57
C MET A 966 -13.77 25.22 21.94
N ALA A 967 -14.58 24.35 22.53
CA ALA A 967 -14.27 23.69 23.79
C ALA A 967 -14.72 22.23 23.76
N LYS A 968 -13.83 21.32 24.17
CA LYS A 968 -14.18 19.91 24.40
C LYS A 968 -15.09 19.82 25.62
N MET A 969 -16.22 19.16 25.48
CA MET A 969 -17.21 19.03 26.54
C MET A 969 -16.87 17.82 27.43
N ALA A 970 -17.03 18.01 28.75
CA ALA A 970 -16.76 16.97 29.73
C ALA A 970 -17.85 15.89 29.70
N PHE A 971 -17.41 14.64 29.72
CA PHE A 971 -18.31 13.50 29.91
C PHE A 971 -18.64 13.36 31.41
N ILE A 972 -19.73 12.67 31.71
CA ILE A 972 -20.00 12.22 33.08
C ILE A 972 -18.82 11.37 33.57
N PRO A 973 -18.42 11.44 34.86
CA PRO A 973 -17.40 10.57 35.42
C PRO A 973 -17.77 9.10 35.21
N ASP A 974 -16.80 8.25 34.84
CA ASP A 974 -17.04 6.82 34.66
C ASP A 974 -17.59 6.23 35.99
N PRO A 975 -18.85 5.75 36.03
CA PRO A 975 -19.45 5.28 37.28
C PRO A 975 -18.68 4.11 37.90
N ARG A 976 -17.97 3.33 37.08
CA ARG A 976 -17.14 2.19 37.51
C ARG A 976 -15.93 2.63 38.34
N TYR A 977 -15.48 3.88 38.16
CA TYR A 977 -14.32 4.47 38.81
C TYR A 977 -14.65 5.77 39.57
N ALA A 978 -15.92 5.98 39.95
CA ALA A 978 -16.39 7.23 40.56
C ALA A 978 -15.61 7.64 41.83
N TYR A 979 -14.99 6.69 42.52
CA TYR A 979 -14.19 6.93 43.74
C TYR A 979 -12.67 7.08 43.46
N ASP A 980 -12.22 6.86 42.22
CA ASP A 980 -10.83 7.03 41.80
C ASP A 980 -10.67 8.31 40.95
N GLN A 981 -10.24 9.38 41.60
CA GLN A 981 -10.09 10.70 40.96
C GLN A 981 -9.12 10.69 39.77
N LYS A 982 -8.17 9.74 39.70
CA LYS A 982 -7.22 9.63 38.61
C LYS A 982 -7.79 8.88 37.40
N ARG A 983 -8.65 7.89 37.63
CA ARG A 983 -9.16 6.97 36.58
C ARG A 983 -10.52 7.31 36.02
N GLN A 984 -11.31 8.14 36.71
CA GLN A 984 -12.69 8.50 36.32
C GLN A 984 -12.86 9.10 34.90
N TYR A 985 -11.79 9.54 34.23
CA TYR A 985 -11.82 10.07 32.86
C TYR A 985 -10.92 9.31 31.86
N ASP A 986 -10.33 8.17 32.26
CA ASP A 986 -9.41 7.43 31.40
C ASP A 986 -10.12 6.85 30.17
N THR A 987 -11.35 6.36 30.34
CA THR A 987 -12.17 5.81 29.25
C THR A 987 -12.43 6.85 28.16
N GLN A 988 -12.57 8.13 28.53
CA GLN A 988 -12.76 9.22 27.57
C GLN A 988 -11.54 9.42 26.65
N ARG A 989 -10.33 9.07 27.10
CA ARG A 989 -9.11 9.16 26.30
C ARG A 989 -9.03 8.07 25.22
N ARG A 990 -9.85 7.02 25.32
CA ARG A 990 -9.94 5.97 24.30
C ARG A 990 -10.80 6.36 23.10
N ILE A 991 -11.59 7.44 23.19
CA ILE A 991 -12.37 7.94 22.06
C ILE A 991 -11.40 8.48 21.00
N GLN A 992 -11.46 7.86 19.83
CA GLN A 992 -10.55 8.16 18.73
C GLN A 992 -11.13 9.20 17.76
N GLU A 993 -10.23 9.77 16.95
CA GLU A 993 -10.54 10.65 15.84
C GLU A 993 -9.66 10.25 14.66
N ASP A 994 -10.17 10.39 13.43
CA ASP A 994 -9.35 10.13 12.24
C ASP A 994 -8.47 11.36 11.95
N VAL A 995 -7.14 11.18 11.93
CA VAL A 995 -6.18 12.29 11.73
C VAL A 995 -5.42 12.14 10.43
N SER A 996 -5.62 13.09 9.51
CA SER A 996 -4.83 13.20 8.28
C SER A 996 -3.77 14.30 8.45
N MET A 997 -2.50 13.90 8.52
CA MET A 997 -1.37 14.83 8.55
C MET A 997 -0.91 15.17 7.12
N THR A 998 -0.59 16.44 6.86
CA THR A 998 -0.04 16.87 5.57
C THR A 998 1.23 17.68 5.76
N ASN A 999 2.35 17.23 5.20
CA ASN A 999 3.63 17.94 5.18
C ASN A 999 3.89 18.46 3.76
N ARG A 1000 3.54 19.71 3.47
CA ARG A 1000 3.74 20.33 2.14
C ARG A 1000 3.89 21.84 2.22
N LYS A 1001 4.42 22.46 1.15
CA LYS A 1001 4.49 23.92 1.03
C LYS A 1001 3.08 24.54 0.95
N PRO A 1002 2.89 25.78 1.44
CA PRO A 1002 1.61 26.49 1.36
C PRO A 1002 1.11 26.65 -0.08
N TYR A 1003 -0.20 26.66 -0.26
CA TYR A 1003 -0.84 26.94 -1.55
C TYR A 1003 -0.53 28.37 -2.06
N PRO A 1004 -0.41 28.57 -3.39
CA PRO A 1004 -0.39 29.90 -4.00
C PRO A 1004 -1.66 30.70 -3.70
N GLN A 1005 -1.57 32.03 -3.68
CA GLN A 1005 -2.68 32.95 -3.46
C GLN A 1005 -3.50 33.15 -4.75
N ALA A 1006 -4.77 33.54 -4.62
CA ALA A 1006 -5.69 33.65 -5.76
C ALA A 1006 -5.22 34.60 -6.90
N HIS A 1007 -4.47 35.66 -6.57
CA HIS A 1007 -3.93 36.58 -7.56
C HIS A 1007 -2.70 36.02 -8.33
N GLU A 1008 -2.09 34.95 -7.83
CA GLU A 1008 -0.90 34.32 -8.43
C GLU A 1008 -1.28 33.32 -9.55
N VAL A 1009 -2.58 33.07 -9.80
CA VAL A 1009 -3.06 31.93 -10.60
C VAL A 1009 -4.27 32.23 -11.52
N ASN A 1010 -4.46 33.49 -11.94
CA ASN A 1010 -5.61 33.86 -12.76
C ASN A 1010 -5.58 33.20 -14.15
N PHE A 1011 -6.67 32.49 -14.50
CA PHE A 1011 -6.95 32.06 -15.87
C PHE A 1011 -7.72 33.15 -16.62
N PRO A 1012 -7.42 33.40 -17.91
CA PRO A 1012 -8.23 34.28 -18.73
C PRO A 1012 -9.65 33.69 -18.87
N ARG A 1013 -10.65 34.50 -18.57
CA ARG A 1013 -12.09 34.17 -18.73
C ARG A 1013 -12.70 34.73 -20.01
N GLN A 1014 -11.97 35.65 -20.64
CA GLN A 1014 -12.29 36.25 -21.94
C GLN A 1014 -11.23 35.81 -22.94
N LYS A 1015 -11.61 35.74 -24.23
CA LYS A 1015 -10.68 35.42 -25.30
C LYS A 1015 -9.54 36.44 -25.33
N MET A 1016 -8.30 35.96 -25.42
CA MET A 1016 -7.15 36.83 -25.69
C MET A 1016 -7.27 37.33 -27.14
N CYS A 1017 -7.37 38.65 -27.31
CA CYS A 1017 -7.48 39.30 -28.62
C CYS A 1017 -6.17 39.23 -29.41
#